data_AF-A0A430UJY0-F1
#
_entry.id   AF-A0A430UJY0-F1
#
_cell.length_a   1.000
_cell.length_b   1.000
_cell.length_c   1.000
_cell.angle_alpha   90.00
_cell.angle_beta   90.00
_cell.angle_gamma   90.00
#
_symmetry.space_group_name_H-M   'P 1'
#
loop_
_entity.id
_entity.type
_entity.pdbx_description
1 polymer ?
#
loop_
_entity_poly.entity_id
_entity_poly.type
_entity_poly.pdbx_seq_one_letter_code
_entity_poly.pdbx_strand_id
1 'polypeptide(L)'
;PKARKNPPPFRAEKARFWIGEKPFQVRGVNLGVALPGRFPAEFPGEEALYRAWLELLSAMGANAIRTYTLLPPAFYRALLGHNRLHKDRPLYLFQGVWTELPEEEGYEDWEGPFLEKFLLEGREVLDALHGNLSRPPRPGHAHGDYTADVSPWVMGLLVGREFEPYSVEAYNRRHPGRTYRGRFLEASPKASPFEAYLAEVLDRLATYEQEAYGTLRPMGFVNWPTLDPLRWESEASHPEEYVIRRARGEKVEPPRPGPLHEEDTVTLDPTHLRPVPGSPVSLFAAYHVYPYYPDFLVNERDLAPNRYRNYLARLKAHHGEMPLLIAEFGLPSSRGIAHFHPEGLHHGGHSESEQAEKVLTLWQDIASLDLAGGMVFALMDEWFKRNWLFMEWEVPGRNPFWHNILDPEENYGLLAATAREAFRLDGKAGEWEGIPFLLQGDARFLKAHADPEYLWLLYRGPLPLRLYLDTVPGGVAVTEGFGAEFFLEVNAEGGRLLVEKGYYPFQELDHGLPGTEYLHFRGATRPGSGPFVPFLLEPNRRRTGRDGTDYPRIVYELGQLRRGLDPEGARDPMADFALGEDGLLEIRIPWGMLLIADPSQRLVWYAPEPLSIGGIGLWLPGTPPLTFTWPTWEEPAFTLRLKPLYFRLRESWRGGP
;
A
#
# COMPACT_ATOMS: atom_id res chain seq x y z
N PRO A 1 -30.46 24.44 3.39
CA PRO A 1 -30.06 25.83 3.75
C PRO A 1 -28.93 25.79 4.78
N LYS A 2 -27.87 26.57 4.54
CA LYS A 2 -26.76 26.73 5.48
C LYS A 2 -27.28 27.40 6.76
N ALA A 3 -26.95 26.81 7.91
CA ALA A 3 -27.42 27.25 9.21
C ALA A 3 -26.27 27.18 10.20
N ARG A 4 -26.18 28.18 11.08
CA ARG A 4 -25.20 28.18 12.17
C ARG A 4 -25.50 27.06 13.17
N LYS A 5 -24.48 26.31 13.56
CA LYS A 5 -24.55 25.18 14.50
C LYS A 5 -23.62 25.41 15.70
N ASN A 6 -23.83 24.63 16.76
CA ASN A 6 -22.90 24.62 17.88
C ASN A 6 -21.62 23.90 17.46
N PRO A 7 -20.43 24.50 17.64
CA PRO A 7 -19.18 23.83 17.29
C PRO A 7 -18.97 22.61 18.19
N PRO A 8 -18.45 21.50 17.64
CA PRO A 8 -18.02 20.39 18.49
C PRO A 8 -16.84 20.84 19.36
N PRO A 9 -16.70 20.30 20.58
CA PRO A 9 -15.68 20.75 21.53
C PRO A 9 -14.31 20.09 21.26
N PHE A 10 -13.87 20.07 19.99
CA PHE A 10 -12.61 19.43 19.59
C PHE A 10 -11.47 20.43 19.55
N ARG A 11 -10.32 20.04 20.11
CA ARG A 11 -9.07 20.82 20.08
C ARG A 11 -7.87 19.91 19.83
N ALA A 12 -6.88 20.43 19.12
CA ALA A 12 -5.57 19.82 18.94
C ALA A 12 -4.52 20.72 19.59
N GLU A 13 -4.11 20.40 20.81
CA GLU A 13 -3.19 21.22 21.60
C GLU A 13 -2.44 20.37 22.63
N LYS A 14 -1.29 20.85 23.11
CA LYS A 14 -0.50 20.17 24.16
C LYS A 14 -0.21 18.70 23.80
N ALA A 15 0.22 18.49 22.56
CA ALA A 15 0.57 17.20 21.96
C ALA A 15 -0.57 16.16 21.83
N ARG A 16 -1.84 16.54 22.09
CA ARG A 16 -2.99 15.62 22.05
C ARG A 16 -4.20 16.21 21.34
N PHE A 17 -5.14 15.35 20.97
CA PHE A 17 -6.52 15.76 20.70
C PHE A 17 -7.31 15.82 22.01
N TRP A 18 -8.36 16.64 22.04
CA TRP A 18 -9.23 16.83 23.20
C TRP A 18 -10.69 16.83 22.78
N ILE A 19 -11.54 16.24 23.63
CA ILE A 19 -12.99 16.31 23.53
C ILE A 19 -13.50 16.97 24.81
N GLY A 20 -13.81 18.26 24.72
CA GLY A 20 -13.94 19.10 25.91
C GLY A 20 -12.63 19.09 26.70
N GLU A 21 -12.69 18.71 27.97
CA GLU A 21 -11.51 18.65 28.85
C GLU A 21 -10.85 17.26 28.91
N LYS A 22 -11.33 16.29 28.12
CA LYS A 22 -10.79 14.93 28.13
C LYS A 22 -9.77 14.76 27.01
N PRO A 23 -8.54 14.29 27.30
CA PRO A 23 -7.59 13.95 26.25
C PRO A 23 -8.12 12.77 25.44
N PHE A 24 -7.85 12.78 24.15
CA PHE A 24 -8.27 11.79 23.19
C PHE A 24 -7.04 11.28 22.43
N GLN A 25 -6.73 9.99 22.60
CA GLN A 25 -5.72 9.31 21.81
C GLN A 25 -6.40 8.57 20.67
N VAL A 26 -5.96 8.85 19.45
CA VAL A 26 -6.54 8.25 18.24
C VAL A 26 -6.14 6.78 18.12
N ARG A 27 -7.14 5.91 18.01
CA ARG A 27 -7.05 4.49 17.65
C ARG A 27 -7.90 4.30 16.40
N GLY A 28 -7.29 4.62 15.27
CA GLY A 28 -7.99 4.76 14.00
C GLY A 28 -7.75 3.64 13.01
N VAL A 29 -8.57 3.61 11.97
CA VAL A 29 -8.39 2.76 10.79
C VAL A 29 -8.64 3.59 9.54
N ASN A 30 -7.77 3.44 8.55
CA ASN A 30 -7.95 4.04 7.22
C ASN A 30 -8.96 3.23 6.39
N LEU A 31 -9.90 3.93 5.77
CA LEU A 31 -10.98 3.33 4.98
C LEU A 31 -10.65 3.38 3.49
N GLY A 32 -9.91 2.37 3.04
CA GLY A 32 -10.01 1.87 1.67
C GLY A 32 -11.33 1.12 1.48
N VAL A 33 -12.11 1.48 0.47
CA VAL A 33 -13.49 0.97 0.29
C VAL A 33 -13.74 0.32 -1.07
N ALA A 34 -12.73 0.28 -1.94
CA ALA A 34 -12.83 -0.40 -3.22
C ALA A 34 -12.83 -1.91 -2.98
N LEU A 35 -13.89 -2.57 -3.46
CA LEU A 35 -13.98 -4.02 -3.41
C LEU A 35 -13.15 -4.64 -4.55
N PRO A 36 -12.74 -5.92 -4.44
CA PRO A 36 -12.19 -6.66 -5.58
C PRO A 36 -13.07 -6.49 -6.84
N GLY A 37 -12.42 -6.27 -7.98
CA GLY A 37 -13.06 -5.95 -9.26
C GLY A 37 -13.40 -4.48 -9.47
N ARG A 38 -13.04 -3.59 -8.54
CA ARG A 38 -13.38 -2.16 -8.61
C ARG A 38 -12.15 -1.26 -8.48
N PHE A 39 -12.14 -0.17 -9.22
CA PHE A 39 -11.18 0.92 -9.06
C PHE A 39 -11.47 1.75 -7.80
N PRO A 40 -10.50 2.53 -7.28
CA PRO A 40 -10.64 3.30 -6.04
C PRO A 40 -11.86 4.21 -5.96
N ALA A 41 -12.28 4.76 -7.10
CA ALA A 41 -13.41 5.68 -7.19
C ALA A 41 -14.76 5.00 -7.49
N GLU A 42 -14.78 3.68 -7.65
CA GLU A 42 -16.01 2.89 -7.83
C GLU A 42 -16.53 2.43 -6.46
N PHE A 43 -17.06 3.40 -5.72
CA PHE A 43 -17.50 3.18 -4.35
C PHE A 43 -18.74 2.28 -4.25
N PRO A 44 -18.83 1.41 -3.23
CA PRO A 44 -20.07 0.69 -2.91
C PRO A 44 -21.24 1.64 -2.65
N GLY A 45 -22.43 1.30 -3.16
CA GLY A 45 -23.63 2.14 -2.98
C GLY A 45 -24.43 1.80 -1.72
N GLU A 46 -24.22 0.62 -1.15
CA GLU A 46 -25.05 0.02 -0.12
C GLU A 46 -24.71 0.54 1.28
N GLU A 47 -25.66 1.24 1.91
CA GLU A 47 -25.52 1.71 3.30
C GLU A 47 -25.29 0.56 4.30
N ALA A 48 -25.88 -0.61 4.05
CA ALA A 48 -25.74 -1.78 4.91
C ALA A 48 -24.29 -2.28 4.98
N LEU A 49 -23.53 -2.17 3.90
CA LEU A 49 -22.12 -2.58 3.86
C LEU A 49 -21.27 -1.65 4.73
N TYR A 50 -21.43 -0.34 4.56
CA TYR A 50 -20.75 0.64 5.42
C TYR A 50 -21.13 0.46 6.89
N ARG A 51 -22.41 0.20 7.20
CA ARG A 51 -22.84 -0.09 8.57
C ARG A 51 -22.12 -1.32 9.13
N ALA A 52 -22.01 -2.40 8.37
CA ALA A 52 -21.32 -3.61 8.80
C ALA A 52 -19.83 -3.34 9.11
N TRP A 53 -19.14 -2.57 8.26
CA TRP A 53 -17.75 -2.18 8.50
C TRP A 53 -17.59 -1.28 9.73
N LEU A 54 -18.45 -0.29 9.90
CA LEU A 54 -18.41 0.60 11.07
C LEU A 54 -18.68 -0.16 12.38
N GLU A 55 -19.65 -1.07 12.39
CA GLU A 55 -19.90 -1.95 13.54
C GLU A 55 -18.69 -2.84 13.82
N LEU A 56 -18.04 -3.39 12.79
CA LEU A 56 -16.84 -4.22 12.93
C LEU A 56 -15.67 -3.45 13.56
N LEU A 57 -15.42 -2.21 13.12
CA LEU A 57 -14.36 -1.36 13.64
C LEU A 57 -14.63 -0.88 15.08
N SER A 58 -15.87 -0.48 15.38
CA SER A 58 -16.30 -0.18 16.75
C SER A 58 -16.24 -1.43 17.65
N ALA A 59 -16.56 -2.61 17.08
CA ALA A 59 -16.40 -3.90 17.73
C ALA A 59 -14.93 -4.27 18.00
N MET A 60 -13.99 -3.73 17.24
CA MET A 60 -12.54 -3.85 17.51
C MET A 60 -12.08 -2.91 18.63
N GLY A 61 -12.84 -1.85 18.93
CA GLY A 61 -12.40 -0.81 19.87
C GLY A 61 -11.67 0.36 19.20
N ALA A 62 -11.74 0.46 17.86
CA ALA A 62 -11.40 1.69 17.16
C ALA A 62 -12.29 2.83 17.70
N ASN A 63 -11.71 4.02 17.85
CA ASN A 63 -12.46 5.23 18.22
C ASN A 63 -12.47 6.26 17.08
N ALA A 64 -11.75 5.99 15.99
CA ALA A 64 -11.69 6.87 14.84
C ALA A 64 -11.63 6.09 13.52
N ILE A 65 -12.01 6.76 12.44
CA ILE A 65 -11.86 6.32 11.05
C ILE A 65 -11.34 7.48 10.21
N ARG A 66 -10.59 7.17 9.16
CA ARG A 66 -10.14 8.17 8.18
C ARG A 66 -10.61 7.80 6.78
N THR A 67 -11.08 8.80 6.04
CA THR A 67 -11.39 8.71 4.62
C THR A 67 -10.47 9.63 3.83
N TYR A 68 -10.02 9.22 2.66
CA TYR A 68 -9.11 10.00 1.79
C TYR A 68 -9.83 11.11 1.04
N THR A 69 -11.00 10.77 0.51
CA THR A 69 -11.86 11.61 -0.32
C THR A 69 -13.26 11.66 0.29
N LEU A 70 -14.17 12.37 -0.39
CA LEU A 70 -15.60 12.27 -0.11
C LEU A 70 -16.12 10.88 -0.52
N LEU A 71 -16.69 10.12 0.41
CA LEU A 71 -17.36 8.84 0.14
C LEU A 71 -18.83 9.05 -0.26
N PRO A 72 -19.56 8.04 -0.78
CA PRO A 72 -20.98 8.19 -1.11
C PRO A 72 -21.85 8.59 0.09
N PRO A 73 -23.02 9.22 -0.13
CA PRO A 73 -23.96 9.58 0.94
C PRO A 73 -24.35 8.42 1.87
N ALA A 74 -24.31 7.18 1.35
CA ALA A 74 -24.56 5.96 2.12
C ALA A 74 -23.61 5.81 3.33
N PHE A 75 -22.32 6.13 3.16
CA PHE A 75 -21.34 6.10 4.25
C PHE A 75 -21.72 7.07 5.38
N TYR A 76 -22.05 8.32 5.03
CA TYR A 76 -22.39 9.34 6.03
C TYR A 76 -23.70 9.04 6.77
N ARG A 77 -24.69 8.45 6.09
CA ARG A 77 -25.90 7.93 6.76
C ARG A 77 -25.58 6.77 7.70
N ALA A 78 -24.72 5.84 7.28
CA ALA A 78 -24.27 4.74 8.13
C ALA A 78 -23.53 5.25 9.39
N LEU A 79 -22.61 6.22 9.24
CA LEU A 79 -21.88 6.83 10.35
C LEU A 79 -22.81 7.56 11.32
N LEU A 80 -23.74 8.37 10.80
CA LEU A 80 -24.76 9.04 11.60
C LEU A 80 -25.61 8.03 12.39
N GLY A 81 -26.03 6.95 11.72
CA GLY A 81 -26.81 5.87 12.33
C GLY A 81 -26.04 5.16 13.44
N HIS A 82 -24.77 4.81 13.19
CA HIS A 82 -23.87 4.18 14.15
C HIS A 82 -23.69 5.05 15.40
N ASN A 83 -23.29 6.32 15.23
CA ASN A 83 -23.00 7.21 16.36
C ASN A 83 -24.23 7.60 17.18
N ARG A 84 -25.43 7.62 16.56
CA ARG A 84 -26.69 7.80 17.30
C ARG A 84 -27.06 6.59 18.16
N LEU A 85 -26.71 5.38 17.71
CA LEU A 85 -26.94 4.14 18.44
C LEU A 85 -25.91 3.97 19.57
N HIS A 86 -24.65 4.32 19.30
CA HIS A 86 -23.51 4.11 20.18
C HIS A 86 -23.00 5.41 20.83
N LYS A 87 -23.90 6.15 21.50
CA LYS A 87 -23.61 7.49 22.02
C LYS A 87 -22.42 7.56 22.99
N ASP A 88 -22.17 6.49 23.74
CA ASP A 88 -21.08 6.42 24.72
C ASP A 88 -19.72 6.06 24.08
N ARG A 89 -19.73 5.60 22.82
CA ARG A 89 -18.54 5.14 22.08
C ARG A 89 -18.62 5.49 20.59
N PRO A 90 -18.85 6.76 20.22
CA PRO A 90 -18.95 7.12 18.81
C PRO A 90 -17.61 6.90 18.10
N LEU A 91 -17.68 6.67 16.80
CA LEU A 91 -16.53 6.73 15.90
C LEU A 91 -16.34 8.17 15.43
N TYR A 92 -15.14 8.71 15.61
CA TYR A 92 -14.76 10.03 15.12
C TYR A 92 -14.17 9.96 13.71
N LEU A 93 -14.57 10.88 12.84
CA LEU A 93 -14.10 10.95 11.46
C LEU A 93 -12.93 11.93 11.34
N PHE A 94 -11.85 11.48 10.72
CA PHE A 94 -10.85 12.34 10.10
C PHE A 94 -11.11 12.38 8.60
N GLN A 95 -11.61 13.51 8.12
CA GLN A 95 -12.04 13.64 6.74
C GLN A 95 -10.90 14.20 5.88
N GLY A 96 -10.47 13.43 4.90
CA GLY A 96 -9.55 13.86 3.86
C GLY A 96 -10.21 14.78 2.83
N VAL A 97 -9.43 15.74 2.33
CA VAL A 97 -9.69 16.55 1.14
C VAL A 97 -8.52 16.32 0.20
N TRP A 98 -8.69 15.40 -0.74
CA TRP A 98 -7.66 15.03 -1.70
C TRP A 98 -7.47 16.11 -2.77
N THR A 99 -6.25 16.18 -3.31
CA THR A 99 -5.93 16.92 -4.53
C THR A 99 -4.94 16.11 -5.37
N GLU A 100 -5.06 16.23 -6.68
CA GLU A 100 -4.01 15.78 -7.60
C GLU A 100 -2.88 16.81 -7.67
N LEU A 101 -1.80 16.48 -8.36
CA LEU A 101 -0.83 17.47 -8.81
C LEU A 101 -1.38 18.20 -10.06
N PRO A 102 -0.99 19.45 -10.32
CA PRO A 102 -1.44 20.22 -11.49
C PRO A 102 -0.75 19.75 -12.78
N GLU A 103 -0.68 18.45 -13.03
CA GLU A 103 -0.02 17.88 -14.22
C GLU A 103 -0.81 18.19 -15.50
N GLU A 104 -2.14 18.16 -15.42
CA GLU A 104 -3.02 18.45 -16.56
C GLU A 104 -3.09 19.95 -16.87
N GLU A 105 -3.10 20.81 -15.85
CA GLU A 105 -3.12 22.27 -15.99
C GLU A 105 -1.73 22.87 -16.22
N GLY A 106 -0.68 22.10 -15.88
CA GLY A 106 0.70 22.54 -15.83
C GLY A 106 1.08 23.11 -14.46
N TYR A 107 2.27 22.77 -13.99
CA TYR A 107 2.88 23.24 -12.73
C TYR A 107 3.08 24.77 -12.63
N GLU A 108 2.62 25.55 -13.60
CA GLU A 108 2.59 27.01 -13.55
C GLU A 108 1.28 27.54 -12.91
N ASP A 109 0.22 26.73 -12.85
CA ASP A 109 -1.14 27.17 -12.49
C ASP A 109 -1.59 26.78 -11.07
N TRP A 110 -0.65 26.63 -10.13
CA TRP A 110 -0.98 26.22 -8.75
C TRP A 110 -1.93 27.17 -8.01
N GLU A 111 -1.87 28.47 -8.31
CA GLU A 111 -2.62 29.50 -7.58
C GLU A 111 -3.87 30.00 -8.34
N GLY A 112 -4.10 29.49 -9.55
CA GLY A 112 -5.25 29.86 -10.38
C GLY A 112 -6.38 28.83 -10.33
N PRO A 113 -6.92 28.38 -11.48
CA PRO A 113 -7.89 27.29 -11.57
C PRO A 113 -7.63 26.08 -10.67
N PHE A 114 -6.37 25.65 -10.51
CA PHE A 114 -6.04 24.51 -9.64
C PHE A 114 -6.41 24.77 -8.17
N LEU A 115 -5.97 25.89 -7.58
CA LEU A 115 -6.33 26.25 -6.21
C LEU A 115 -7.85 26.36 -6.02
N GLU A 116 -8.56 26.96 -6.99
CA GLU A 116 -10.02 27.06 -6.89
C GLU A 116 -10.74 25.71 -7.00
N LYS A 117 -10.22 24.76 -7.80
CA LYS A 117 -10.70 23.37 -7.82
C LYS A 117 -10.48 22.68 -6.48
N PHE A 118 -9.28 22.81 -5.90
CA PHE A 118 -8.96 22.21 -4.60
C PHE A 118 -9.84 22.78 -3.48
N LEU A 119 -10.04 24.10 -3.46
CA LEU A 119 -10.94 24.76 -2.51
C LEU A 119 -12.41 24.43 -2.76
N LEU A 120 -12.83 24.21 -4.01
CA LEU A 120 -14.17 23.71 -4.30
C LEU A 120 -14.35 22.31 -3.70
N GLU A 121 -13.40 21.40 -3.89
CA GLU A 121 -13.47 20.06 -3.31
C GLU A 121 -13.58 20.13 -1.78
N GLY A 122 -12.76 20.96 -1.12
CA GLY A 122 -12.85 21.17 0.32
C GLY A 122 -14.18 21.78 0.76
N ARG A 123 -14.74 22.74 0.01
CA ARG A 123 -16.07 23.33 0.30
C ARG A 123 -17.19 22.29 0.17
N GLU A 124 -17.16 21.45 -0.86
CA GLU A 124 -18.11 20.35 -1.05
C GLU A 124 -17.99 19.33 0.08
N VAL A 125 -16.77 18.95 0.48
CA VAL A 125 -16.55 18.09 1.64
C VAL A 125 -17.17 18.69 2.90
N LEU A 126 -16.91 19.97 3.20
CA LEU A 126 -17.50 20.65 4.36
C LEU A 126 -19.04 20.66 4.29
N ASP A 127 -19.61 20.94 3.12
CA ASP A 127 -21.06 20.92 2.92
C ASP A 127 -21.66 19.52 3.13
N ALA A 128 -20.99 18.46 2.65
CA ALA A 128 -21.41 17.08 2.84
C ALA A 128 -21.38 16.65 4.32
N LEU A 129 -20.30 16.99 5.04
CA LEU A 129 -20.18 16.71 6.48
C LEU A 129 -21.31 17.34 7.30
N HIS A 130 -21.81 18.49 6.84
CA HIS A 130 -22.90 19.23 7.46
C HIS A 130 -24.29 18.81 6.98
N GLY A 131 -24.39 17.78 6.12
CA GLY A 131 -25.65 17.28 5.56
C GLY A 131 -26.31 18.29 4.60
N ASN A 132 -25.52 19.06 3.86
CA ASN A 132 -25.99 20.15 3.01
C ASN A 132 -25.27 20.19 1.64
N LEU A 133 -25.10 19.04 0.99
CA LEU A 133 -24.57 18.95 -0.37
C LEU A 133 -25.51 18.13 -1.27
N SER A 134 -25.76 18.62 -2.48
CA SER A 134 -26.31 17.82 -3.59
C SER A 134 -25.32 17.91 -4.72
N ARG A 135 -24.78 16.76 -5.13
CA ARG A 135 -23.68 16.70 -6.11
C ARG A 135 -24.07 15.82 -7.29
N PRO A 136 -24.02 16.33 -8.53
CA PRO A 136 -24.28 15.51 -9.71
C PRO A 136 -23.17 14.47 -9.92
N PRO A 137 -23.44 13.35 -10.61
CA PRO A 137 -22.41 12.37 -10.95
C PRO A 137 -21.26 13.00 -11.75
N ARG A 138 -20.02 12.67 -11.36
CA ARG A 138 -18.78 13.02 -12.06
C ARG A 138 -17.81 11.82 -11.99
N PRO A 139 -17.11 11.46 -13.09
CA PRO A 139 -16.10 10.40 -13.04
C PRO A 139 -15.08 10.63 -11.93
N GLY A 140 -14.68 9.54 -11.25
CA GLY A 140 -13.72 9.61 -10.15
C GLY A 140 -14.28 10.16 -8.82
N HIS A 141 -15.55 10.54 -8.75
CA HIS A 141 -16.11 11.28 -7.61
C HIS A 141 -17.42 10.68 -7.08
N ALA A 142 -17.52 10.56 -5.76
CA ALA A 142 -18.77 10.23 -5.09
C ALA A 142 -19.81 11.33 -5.33
N HIS A 143 -21.08 10.95 -5.46
CA HIS A 143 -22.17 11.86 -5.82
C HIS A 143 -23.49 11.52 -5.11
N GLY A 144 -24.50 12.38 -5.26
CA GLY A 144 -25.82 12.23 -4.66
C GLY A 144 -26.12 13.28 -3.59
N ASP A 145 -27.18 13.04 -2.82
CA ASP A 145 -27.67 13.96 -1.81
C ASP A 145 -27.15 13.60 -0.42
N TYR A 146 -26.28 14.47 0.11
CA TYR A 146 -25.72 14.38 1.45
C TYR A 146 -26.62 15.13 2.41
N THR A 147 -27.45 14.38 3.13
CA THR A 147 -28.42 14.92 4.11
C THR A 147 -28.09 14.51 5.55
N ALA A 148 -27.08 13.66 5.74
CA ALA A 148 -26.63 13.21 7.06
C ALA A 148 -25.62 14.21 7.64
N ASP A 149 -26.03 14.95 8.67
CA ASP A 149 -25.13 15.82 9.42
C ASP A 149 -24.27 14.99 10.39
N VAL A 150 -23.03 14.74 9.99
CA VAL A 150 -22.02 14.03 10.80
C VAL A 150 -21.01 14.98 11.43
N SER A 151 -21.10 16.29 11.16
CA SER A 151 -20.19 17.31 11.68
C SER A 151 -19.91 17.25 13.19
N PRO A 152 -20.84 16.82 14.08
CA PRO A 152 -20.54 16.68 15.51
C PRO A 152 -19.51 15.60 15.85
N TRP A 153 -19.17 14.71 14.91
CA TRP A 153 -18.21 13.62 15.09
C TRP A 153 -16.99 13.73 14.16
N VAL A 154 -16.80 14.86 13.48
CA VAL A 154 -15.61 15.09 12.66
C VAL A 154 -14.51 15.71 13.51
N MET A 155 -13.53 14.89 13.91
CA MET A 155 -12.42 15.30 14.78
C MET A 155 -11.42 16.20 14.06
N GLY A 156 -11.16 15.94 12.77
CA GLY A 156 -10.17 16.70 12.03
C GLY A 156 -10.40 16.70 10.53
N LEU A 157 -9.97 17.77 9.87
CA LEU A 157 -9.83 17.85 8.41
C LEU A 157 -8.36 17.65 8.04
N LEU A 158 -8.10 16.81 7.05
CA LEU A 158 -6.77 16.56 6.49
C LEU A 158 -6.76 16.93 5.01
N VAL A 159 -5.96 17.92 4.62
CA VAL A 159 -5.89 18.34 3.22
C VAL A 159 -4.66 17.75 2.52
N GLY A 160 -4.79 17.53 1.21
CA GLY A 160 -3.70 17.08 0.37
C GLY A 160 -3.52 15.57 0.33
N ARG A 161 -2.34 15.18 -0.13
CA ARG A 161 -1.87 13.80 -0.32
C ARG A 161 -0.44 13.67 0.16
N GLU A 162 0.15 12.49 -0.01
CA GLU A 162 1.60 12.32 0.01
C GLU A 162 2.20 13.10 -1.18
N PHE A 163 2.50 14.38 -0.97
CA PHE A 163 3.10 15.23 -2.00
C PHE A 163 4.51 14.76 -2.33
N GLU A 164 4.85 14.71 -3.61
CA GLU A 164 6.16 14.31 -4.08
C GLU A 164 7.17 15.45 -3.88
N PRO A 165 8.42 15.17 -3.42
CA PRO A 165 9.44 16.20 -3.21
C PRO A 165 9.67 17.13 -4.40
N TYR A 166 9.71 16.59 -5.63
CA TYR A 166 9.87 17.42 -6.82
C TYR A 166 8.74 18.42 -7.02
N SER A 167 7.52 18.11 -6.59
CA SER A 167 6.36 18.97 -6.81
C SER A 167 6.40 20.18 -5.87
N VAL A 168 6.80 19.93 -4.61
CA VAL A 168 7.05 20.95 -3.59
C VAL A 168 8.19 21.87 -4.00
N GLU A 169 9.33 21.31 -4.42
CA GLU A 169 10.49 22.09 -4.88
C GLU A 169 10.15 22.94 -6.12
N ALA A 170 9.42 22.35 -7.08
CA ALA A 170 8.97 23.05 -8.28
C ALA A 170 8.06 24.24 -7.96
N TYR A 171 7.20 24.14 -6.94
CA TYR A 171 6.38 25.24 -6.46
C TYR A 171 7.21 26.30 -5.74
N ASN A 172 8.07 25.89 -4.80
CA ASN A 172 8.92 26.77 -4.01
C ASN A 172 9.79 27.68 -4.89
N ARG A 173 10.42 27.09 -5.91
CA ARG A 173 11.27 27.83 -6.86
C ARG A 173 10.50 28.88 -7.68
N ARG A 174 9.22 28.65 -7.94
CA ARG A 174 8.37 29.55 -8.74
C ARG A 174 7.75 30.69 -7.93
N HIS A 175 7.59 30.50 -6.62
CA HIS A 175 6.93 31.46 -5.74
C HIS A 175 7.87 31.98 -4.64
N PRO A 176 9.08 32.48 -4.99
CA PRO A 176 10.05 32.90 -3.99
C PRO A 176 9.48 34.02 -3.12
N GLY A 177 9.61 33.85 -1.80
CA GLY A 177 9.13 34.83 -0.83
C GLY A 177 7.61 34.85 -0.64
N ARG A 178 6.85 33.88 -1.16
CA ARG A 178 5.44 33.72 -0.81
C ARG A 178 5.28 33.63 0.70
N THR A 179 4.37 34.43 1.23
CA THR A 179 3.97 34.44 2.64
C THR A 179 2.46 34.40 2.71
N TYR A 180 1.92 34.00 3.86
CA TYR A 180 0.47 33.96 4.04
C TYR A 180 0.06 34.40 5.44
N ARG A 181 -0.98 35.23 5.51
CA ARG A 181 -1.65 35.62 6.74
C ARG A 181 -3.14 35.80 6.47
N GLY A 182 -3.92 34.82 6.89
CA GLY A 182 -5.36 34.77 6.71
C GLY A 182 -6.13 35.24 7.94
N ARG A 183 -7.36 34.77 8.05
CA ARG A 183 -8.29 35.14 9.13
C ARG A 183 -8.03 34.36 10.43
N PHE A 184 -7.65 33.10 10.29
CA PHE A 184 -7.45 32.12 11.37
C PHE A 184 -6.04 31.58 11.44
N LEU A 185 -5.34 31.49 10.32
CA LEU A 185 -4.01 30.90 10.20
C LEU A 185 -3.03 31.86 9.50
N GLU A 186 -1.77 31.74 9.85
CA GLU A 186 -0.65 32.40 9.17
C GLU A 186 0.53 31.43 9.00
N ALA A 187 1.31 31.66 7.96
CA ALA A 187 2.59 30.99 7.76
C ALA A 187 3.68 31.76 8.51
N SER A 188 4.52 31.05 9.25
CA SER A 188 5.62 31.65 9.99
C SER A 188 6.66 32.27 9.05
N PRO A 189 7.51 33.19 9.52
CA PRO A 189 8.59 33.74 8.70
C PRO A 189 9.62 32.70 8.18
N LYS A 190 9.63 31.49 8.74
CA LYS A 190 10.48 30.37 8.30
C LYS A 190 9.79 29.47 7.27
N ALA A 191 8.50 29.70 7.01
CA ALA A 191 7.72 28.84 6.14
C ALA A 191 8.26 28.90 4.70
N SER A 192 8.31 27.74 4.05
CA SER A 192 8.50 27.65 2.60
C SER A 192 7.30 28.24 1.87
N PRO A 193 7.45 28.64 0.58
CA PRO A 193 6.32 29.05 -0.23
C PRO A 193 5.18 28.02 -0.24
N PHE A 194 5.49 26.72 -0.35
CA PHE A 194 4.47 25.67 -0.37
C PHE A 194 3.75 25.53 0.98
N GLU A 195 4.46 25.69 2.10
CA GLU A 195 3.81 25.74 3.43
C GLU A 195 2.89 26.96 3.56
N ALA A 196 3.27 28.11 3.01
CA ALA A 196 2.40 29.28 2.96
C ALA A 196 1.15 29.06 2.09
N TYR A 197 1.28 28.31 0.99
CA TYR A 197 0.15 27.85 0.17
C TYR A 197 -0.79 26.93 0.95
N LEU A 198 -0.26 25.95 1.68
CA LEU A 198 -1.07 25.07 2.52
C LEU A 198 -1.77 25.84 3.66
N ALA A 199 -1.10 26.85 4.24
CA ALA A 199 -1.70 27.76 5.21
C ALA A 199 -2.92 28.48 4.62
N GLU A 200 -2.83 28.94 3.37
CA GLU A 200 -3.95 29.55 2.65
C GLU A 200 -5.11 28.58 2.46
N VAL A 201 -4.83 27.38 1.98
CA VAL A 201 -5.88 26.37 1.75
C VAL A 201 -6.65 26.11 3.04
N LEU A 202 -5.93 25.84 4.14
CA LEU A 202 -6.55 25.58 5.44
C LEU A 202 -7.34 26.78 5.96
N ASP A 203 -6.80 28.00 5.85
CA ASP A 203 -7.49 29.22 6.30
C ASP A 203 -8.77 29.50 5.52
N ARG A 204 -8.73 29.32 4.20
CA ARG A 204 -9.89 29.54 3.33
C ARG A 204 -10.99 28.51 3.59
N LEU A 205 -10.64 27.26 3.89
CA LEU A 205 -11.60 26.24 4.31
C LEU A 205 -12.18 26.52 5.71
N ALA A 206 -11.34 26.92 6.67
CA ALA A 206 -11.81 27.34 7.99
C ALA A 206 -12.74 28.56 7.90
N THR A 207 -12.38 29.55 7.09
CA THR A 207 -13.22 30.73 6.82
C THR A 207 -14.57 30.35 6.25
N TYR A 208 -14.58 29.48 5.25
CA TYR A 208 -15.83 28.99 4.68
C TYR A 208 -16.69 28.27 5.73
N GLU A 209 -16.13 27.34 6.51
CA GLU A 209 -16.89 26.60 7.51
C GLU A 209 -17.49 27.53 8.58
N GLN A 210 -16.70 28.49 9.05
CA GLN A 210 -17.15 29.46 10.05
C GLN A 210 -18.28 30.35 9.52
N GLU A 211 -18.23 30.75 8.25
CA GLU A 211 -19.24 31.62 7.64
C GLU A 211 -20.52 30.86 7.29
N ALA A 212 -20.39 29.67 6.70
CA ALA A 212 -21.51 28.85 6.30
C ALA A 212 -22.23 28.19 7.49
N TYR A 213 -21.48 27.69 8.47
CA TYR A 213 -21.99 26.80 9.52
C TYR A 213 -21.69 27.29 10.94
N GLY A 214 -20.86 28.31 11.11
CA GLY A 214 -20.54 28.82 12.45
C GLY A 214 -19.66 27.87 13.27
N THR A 215 -19.07 26.85 12.64
CA THR A 215 -18.27 25.81 13.29
C THR A 215 -16.86 25.78 12.71
N LEU A 216 -15.95 25.24 13.51
CA LEU A 216 -14.55 25.00 13.18
C LEU A 216 -14.11 23.70 13.85
N ARG A 217 -13.00 23.13 13.38
CA ARG A 217 -12.42 21.90 13.92
C ARG A 217 -10.91 21.89 13.74
N PRO A 218 -10.18 20.98 14.41
CA PRO A 218 -8.77 20.75 14.13
C PRO A 218 -8.48 20.52 12.63
N MET A 219 -7.38 21.09 12.14
CA MET A 219 -6.97 20.97 10.75
C MET A 219 -5.50 20.60 10.62
N GLY A 220 -5.16 19.87 9.57
CA GLY A 220 -3.78 19.53 9.20
C GLY A 220 -3.70 19.20 7.72
N PHE A 221 -2.50 18.90 7.25
CA PHE A 221 -2.26 18.39 5.91
C PHE A 221 -1.55 17.04 6.00
N VAL A 222 -1.73 16.22 4.97
CA VAL A 222 -1.04 14.93 4.86
C VAL A 222 0.44 15.18 4.58
N ASN A 223 1.30 14.52 5.35
CA ASN A 223 2.74 14.51 5.15
C ASN A 223 3.28 13.08 5.26
N TRP A 224 4.53 12.87 4.89
CA TRP A 224 5.22 11.58 4.94
C TRP A 224 6.74 11.80 5.05
N PRO A 225 7.53 10.79 5.48
CA PRO A 225 8.92 10.99 5.88
C PRO A 225 9.84 11.57 4.80
N THR A 226 9.51 11.38 3.52
CA THR A 226 10.20 11.98 2.35
C THR A 226 10.38 13.50 2.43
N LEU A 227 9.42 14.17 3.07
CA LEU A 227 9.29 15.62 3.23
C LEU A 227 9.41 16.05 4.69
N ASP A 228 9.88 15.17 5.57
CA ASP A 228 9.99 15.51 6.98
C ASP A 228 11.03 16.62 7.25
N PRO A 229 10.99 17.27 8.43
CA PRO A 229 11.88 18.38 8.74
C PRO A 229 13.22 17.94 9.33
N LEU A 230 13.54 16.65 9.26
CA LEU A 230 14.78 16.08 9.79
C LEU A 230 15.79 15.91 8.65
N ARG A 231 17.07 15.77 9.03
CA ARG A 231 18.20 15.59 8.10
C ARG A 231 18.82 14.22 8.33
N TRP A 232 19.11 13.50 7.25
CA TRP A 232 19.51 12.10 7.28
C TRP A 232 20.81 11.87 6.50
N GLU A 233 21.90 11.53 7.19
CA GLU A 233 23.21 11.32 6.52
C GLU A 233 23.18 10.13 5.55
N SER A 234 22.32 9.15 5.82
CA SER A 234 22.13 7.98 4.97
C SER A 234 21.39 8.24 3.64
N GLU A 235 20.75 9.40 3.48
CA GLU A 235 19.84 9.69 2.35
C GLU A 235 20.43 10.73 1.40
N ALA A 236 21.47 10.40 0.63
CA ALA A 236 21.98 11.36 -0.36
C ALA A 236 21.00 11.57 -1.52
N SER A 237 20.94 12.80 -2.02
CA SER A 237 20.27 13.12 -3.29
C SER A 237 21.01 12.47 -4.48
N HIS A 238 20.33 12.30 -5.61
CA HIS A 238 20.94 11.73 -6.81
C HIS A 238 22.17 12.54 -7.29
N PRO A 239 22.18 13.89 -7.27
CA PRO A 239 23.38 14.66 -7.59
C PRO A 239 24.54 14.42 -6.61
N GLU A 240 24.27 14.36 -5.30
CA GLU A 240 25.28 14.05 -4.28
C GLU A 240 25.87 12.65 -4.52
N GLU A 241 25.02 11.65 -4.68
CA GLU A 241 25.41 10.26 -4.96
C GLU A 241 26.22 10.16 -6.26
N TYR A 242 25.80 10.84 -7.34
CA TYR A 242 26.53 10.87 -8.61
C TYR A 242 27.97 11.38 -8.43
N VAL A 243 28.16 12.51 -7.74
CA VAL A 243 29.50 13.09 -7.51
C VAL A 243 30.38 12.12 -6.72
N ILE A 244 29.85 11.55 -5.64
CA ILE A 244 30.59 10.63 -4.77
C ILE A 244 30.98 9.36 -5.54
N ARG A 245 30.04 8.76 -6.29
CA ARG A 245 30.27 7.51 -7.03
C ARG A 245 31.22 7.70 -8.21
N ARG A 246 31.12 8.83 -8.93
CA ARG A 246 32.11 9.19 -9.97
C ARG A 246 33.51 9.35 -9.40
N ALA A 247 33.66 9.98 -8.24
CA ALA A 247 34.95 10.13 -7.57
C ALA A 247 35.58 8.78 -7.17
N ARG A 248 34.76 7.74 -6.97
CA ARG A 248 35.22 6.34 -6.73
C ARG A 248 35.63 5.58 -7.99
N GLY A 249 35.42 6.14 -9.18
CA GLY A 249 35.71 5.48 -10.45
C GLY A 249 34.54 4.67 -11.02
N GLU A 250 33.33 4.78 -10.46
CA GLU A 250 32.15 4.10 -10.99
C GLU A 250 31.69 4.72 -12.33
N LYS A 251 31.17 3.86 -13.20
CA LYS A 251 30.49 4.19 -14.46
C LYS A 251 29.01 4.44 -14.16
N VAL A 252 28.73 5.64 -13.67
CA VAL A 252 27.38 6.15 -13.41
C VAL A 252 27.06 7.29 -14.37
N GLU A 253 25.83 7.31 -14.85
CA GLU A 253 25.29 8.42 -15.63
C GLU A 253 24.88 9.56 -14.70
N PRO A 254 24.94 10.83 -15.16
CA PRO A 254 24.37 11.94 -14.41
C PRO A 254 22.86 11.72 -14.20
N PRO A 255 22.28 12.25 -13.10
CA PRO A 255 20.84 12.18 -12.86
C PRO A 255 20.06 12.69 -14.08
N ARG A 256 19.00 11.97 -14.45
CA ARG A 256 18.18 12.35 -15.61
C ARG A 256 17.50 13.70 -15.34
N PRO A 257 17.36 14.56 -16.37
CA PRO A 257 16.52 15.74 -16.23
C PRO A 257 15.06 15.33 -16.08
N GLY A 258 14.32 16.01 -15.21
CA GLY A 258 12.90 15.72 -14.96
C GLY A 258 12.57 15.66 -13.46
N PRO A 259 11.32 15.33 -13.12
CA PRO A 259 10.95 15.09 -11.72
C PRO A 259 11.71 13.86 -11.21
N LEU A 260 12.52 14.07 -10.18
CA LEU A 260 13.19 13.01 -9.44
C LEU A 260 12.50 12.92 -8.07
N HIS A 261 12.11 11.72 -7.68
CA HIS A 261 11.68 11.47 -6.30
C HIS A 261 12.95 11.46 -5.43
N GLU A 262 13.24 12.62 -4.82
CA GLU A 262 14.43 12.80 -3.99
C GLU A 262 14.04 13.10 -2.55
N GLU A 263 14.35 12.15 -1.68
CA GLU A 263 14.05 12.24 -0.25
C GLU A 263 15.06 13.15 0.44
N ASP A 264 14.62 13.87 1.47
CA ASP A 264 15.48 14.77 2.25
C ASP A 264 16.20 15.83 1.37
N THR A 265 15.48 16.37 0.39
CA THR A 265 15.94 17.50 -0.45
C THR A 265 15.12 18.76 -0.25
N VAL A 266 13.86 18.61 0.14
CA VAL A 266 12.94 19.69 0.49
C VAL A 266 12.06 19.21 1.64
N THR A 267 11.60 20.14 2.46
CA THR A 267 10.84 19.86 3.68
C THR A 267 9.45 20.49 3.60
N LEU A 268 8.47 19.80 4.18
CA LEU A 268 7.21 20.36 4.65
C LEU A 268 7.12 20.19 6.16
N ASP A 269 7.18 21.29 6.90
CA ASP A 269 7.12 21.34 8.35
C ASP A 269 5.77 21.91 8.82
N PRO A 270 4.86 21.08 9.37
CA PRO A 270 3.58 21.55 9.91
C PRO A 270 3.73 22.63 10.98
N THR A 271 4.84 22.69 11.72
CA THR A 271 5.08 23.70 12.77
C THR A 271 5.31 25.11 12.23
N HIS A 272 5.52 25.24 10.92
CA HIS A 272 5.59 26.52 10.24
C HIS A 272 4.21 27.17 10.04
N LEU A 273 3.11 26.44 10.19
CA LEU A 273 1.76 26.99 10.21
C LEU A 273 1.33 27.32 11.64
N ARG A 274 0.70 28.47 11.85
CA ARG A 274 0.31 28.95 13.18
C ARG A 274 -1.11 29.53 13.17
N PRO A 275 -1.92 29.26 14.20
CA PRO A 275 -3.12 30.04 14.42
C PRO A 275 -2.75 31.50 14.71
N VAL A 276 -3.46 32.45 14.09
CA VAL A 276 -3.29 33.87 14.45
C VAL A 276 -3.73 34.09 15.91
N PRO A 277 -3.22 35.13 16.62
CA PRO A 277 -3.59 35.37 18.01
C PRO A 277 -5.12 35.46 18.21
N GLY A 278 -5.65 34.63 19.10
CA GLY A 278 -7.10 34.56 19.39
C GLY A 278 -7.91 33.70 18.41
N SER A 279 -7.26 33.06 17.43
CA SER A 279 -7.91 32.11 16.54
C SER A 279 -8.43 30.89 17.32
N PRO A 280 -9.68 30.45 17.09
CA PRO A 280 -10.22 29.22 17.65
C PRO A 280 -9.79 27.96 16.86
N VAL A 281 -9.06 28.10 15.74
CA VAL A 281 -8.55 26.97 14.97
C VAL A 281 -7.31 26.39 15.66
N SER A 282 -7.28 25.07 15.79
CA SER A 282 -6.12 24.32 16.27
C SER A 282 -5.53 23.45 15.15
N LEU A 283 -4.21 23.30 15.12
CA LEU A 283 -3.50 22.53 14.10
C LEU A 283 -2.94 21.21 14.66
N PHE A 284 -2.75 20.22 13.79
CA PHE A 284 -2.03 18.99 14.11
C PHE A 284 -1.18 18.54 12.93
N ALA A 285 -0.10 17.83 13.23
CA ALA A 285 0.77 17.19 12.25
C ALA A 285 0.27 15.78 11.96
N ALA A 286 0.26 15.38 10.69
CA ALA A 286 -0.20 14.07 10.26
C ALA A 286 0.81 13.44 9.30
N TYR A 287 1.41 12.32 9.70
CA TYR A 287 2.40 11.61 8.90
C TYR A 287 1.95 10.19 8.57
N HIS A 288 2.12 9.77 7.31
CA HIS A 288 2.09 8.37 6.93
C HIS A 288 3.47 7.77 7.15
N VAL A 289 3.64 6.91 8.16
CA VAL A 289 4.97 6.39 8.52
C VAL A 289 4.95 4.87 8.47
N TYR A 290 5.58 4.35 7.42
CA TYR A 290 5.85 2.93 7.22
C TYR A 290 7.32 2.64 7.55
N PRO A 291 7.65 1.55 8.26
CA PRO A 291 9.00 1.37 8.81
C PRO A 291 10.09 1.11 7.77
N TYR A 292 9.72 0.73 6.54
CA TYR A 292 10.65 0.30 5.49
C TYR A 292 10.94 1.37 4.43
N TYR A 293 10.30 2.53 4.48
CA TYR A 293 10.45 3.59 3.47
C TYR A 293 10.29 4.98 4.08
N PRO A 294 11.16 5.96 3.77
CA PRO A 294 12.31 5.92 2.86
C PRO A 294 13.52 5.13 3.36
N ASP A 295 14.57 5.10 2.53
CA ASP A 295 15.79 4.34 2.80
C ASP A 295 16.49 4.77 4.11
N PHE A 296 16.38 6.03 4.56
CA PHE A 296 16.92 6.42 5.86
C PHE A 296 16.29 5.68 7.05
N LEU A 297 15.03 5.25 6.99
CA LEU A 297 14.44 4.44 8.06
C LEU A 297 15.16 3.09 8.19
N VAL A 298 15.71 2.59 7.09
CA VAL A 298 16.44 1.33 6.98
C VAL A 298 17.94 1.49 7.23
N ASN A 299 18.53 2.59 6.74
CA ASN A 299 19.97 2.77 6.64
C ASN A 299 20.56 3.66 7.75
N GLU A 300 19.79 4.59 8.30
CA GLU A 300 20.33 5.58 9.24
C GLU A 300 20.85 4.92 10.52
N ARG A 301 22.14 5.06 10.81
CA ARG A 301 22.77 4.29 11.90
C ARG A 301 22.22 4.69 13.27
N ASP A 302 21.98 5.97 13.46
CA ASP A 302 21.54 6.52 14.74
C ASP A 302 20.05 6.27 15.04
N LEU A 303 19.34 5.59 14.14
CA LEU A 303 18.01 5.05 14.41
C LEU A 303 18.07 3.63 14.99
N ALA A 304 19.18 2.89 14.84
CA ALA A 304 19.27 1.51 15.33
C ALA A 304 19.71 1.44 16.81
N PRO A 305 19.23 0.44 17.59
CA PRO A 305 18.10 -0.45 17.28
C PRO A 305 16.74 0.23 17.56
N ASN A 306 15.65 -0.35 17.06
CA ASN A 306 14.27 0.16 17.13
C ASN A 306 14.07 1.38 16.23
N ARG A 307 14.39 1.21 14.94
CA ARG A 307 14.46 2.29 13.96
C ARG A 307 13.17 3.10 13.87
N TYR A 308 12.03 2.41 13.76
CA TYR A 308 10.71 3.02 13.72
C TYR A 308 10.43 3.90 14.95
N ARG A 309 10.61 3.34 16.15
CA ARG A 309 10.42 4.05 17.42
C ARG A 309 11.32 5.30 17.51
N ASN A 310 12.61 5.15 17.19
CA ASN A 310 13.58 6.22 17.32
C ASN A 310 13.32 7.35 16.31
N TYR A 311 12.85 7.01 15.10
CA TYR A 311 12.37 7.98 14.13
C TYR A 311 11.19 8.78 14.70
N LEU A 312 10.16 8.09 15.19
CA LEU A 312 8.99 8.74 15.79
C LEU A 312 9.36 9.62 16.99
N ALA A 313 10.33 9.22 17.81
CA ALA A 313 10.81 10.02 18.93
C ALA A 313 11.49 11.32 18.48
N ARG A 314 12.31 11.27 17.42
CA ARG A 314 12.93 12.47 16.82
C ARG A 314 11.88 13.38 16.21
N LEU A 315 10.92 12.81 15.47
CA LEU A 315 9.84 13.56 14.85
C LEU A 315 8.96 14.25 15.92
N LYS A 316 8.65 13.55 17.02
CA LYS A 316 7.96 14.14 18.18
C LYS A 316 8.76 15.28 18.80
N ALA A 317 10.07 15.09 19.01
CA ALA A 317 10.92 16.11 19.61
C ALA A 317 10.96 17.39 18.77
N HIS A 318 10.95 17.27 17.43
CA HIS A 318 10.86 18.41 16.52
C HIS A 318 9.51 19.14 16.64
N HIS A 319 8.40 18.39 16.64
CA HIS A 319 7.04 18.96 16.67
C HIS A 319 6.64 19.57 18.02
N GLY A 320 7.33 19.20 19.11
CA GLY A 320 7.10 19.77 20.44
C GLY A 320 5.67 19.57 20.94
N GLU A 321 4.94 20.67 21.14
CA GLU A 321 3.55 20.64 21.63
C GLU A 321 2.50 20.49 20.51
N MET A 322 2.89 20.51 19.24
CA MET A 322 1.95 20.22 18.16
C MET A 322 1.55 18.74 18.21
N PRO A 323 0.25 18.41 18.25
CA PRO A 323 -0.18 17.01 18.23
C PRO A 323 0.32 16.30 16.97
N LEU A 324 1.05 15.20 17.17
CA LEU A 324 1.59 14.37 16.10
C LEU A 324 0.75 13.09 15.97
N LEU A 325 0.00 13.00 14.87
CA LEU A 325 -0.79 11.84 14.49
C LEU A 325 -0.03 11.01 13.45
N ILE A 326 0.14 9.72 13.70
CA ILE A 326 0.59 8.78 12.67
C ILE A 326 -0.65 8.36 11.88
N ALA A 327 -0.96 9.13 10.83
CA ALA A 327 -2.20 9.02 10.08
C ALA A 327 -2.24 7.75 9.21
N GLU A 328 -1.10 7.11 8.96
CA GLU A 328 -1.01 5.75 8.44
C GLU A 328 0.20 5.03 9.04
N PHE A 329 -0.01 3.77 9.46
CA PHE A 329 1.05 2.81 9.74
C PHE A 329 0.53 1.39 9.45
N GLY A 330 1.42 0.50 9.06
CA GLY A 330 1.07 -0.88 8.76
C GLY A 330 2.26 -1.67 8.21
N LEU A 331 2.01 -2.96 7.99
CA LEU A 331 2.88 -3.88 7.26
C LEU A 331 1.98 -4.81 6.45
N PRO A 332 2.39 -5.27 5.26
CA PRO A 332 1.56 -6.15 4.45
C PRO A 332 1.91 -7.63 4.65
N SER A 333 0.91 -8.49 4.43
CA SER A 333 1.01 -9.95 4.45
C SER A 333 1.06 -10.54 3.02
N SER A 334 2.17 -10.33 2.31
CA SER A 334 2.37 -10.77 0.92
C SER A 334 3.46 -11.85 0.80
N ARG A 335 3.48 -12.56 -0.35
CA ARG A 335 4.56 -13.49 -0.72
C ARG A 335 5.82 -12.76 -1.23
N GLY A 336 5.63 -11.64 -1.92
CA GLY A 336 6.72 -10.82 -2.43
C GLY A 336 7.22 -9.84 -1.36
N ILE A 337 8.50 -9.49 -1.47
CA ILE A 337 9.17 -8.49 -0.63
C ILE A 337 9.61 -7.36 -1.55
N ALA A 338 9.04 -6.17 -1.37
CA ALA A 338 9.38 -4.98 -2.14
C ALA A 338 10.50 -4.16 -1.50
N HIS A 339 10.78 -4.34 -0.21
CA HIS A 339 11.87 -3.69 0.51
C HIS A 339 12.23 -4.46 1.79
N PHE A 340 13.51 -4.76 1.99
CA PHE A 340 14.02 -5.38 3.20
C PHE A 340 14.37 -4.33 4.26
N HIS A 341 14.09 -4.69 5.51
CA HIS A 341 14.36 -3.89 6.70
C HIS A 341 15.16 -4.74 7.70
N PRO A 342 16.28 -4.25 8.28
CA PRO A 342 17.17 -5.05 9.11
C PRO A 342 16.54 -5.62 10.38
N GLU A 343 15.44 -5.02 10.86
CA GLU A 343 14.69 -5.46 12.04
C GLU A 343 13.48 -6.34 11.69
N GLY A 344 13.40 -6.83 10.45
CA GLY A 344 12.31 -7.70 9.99
C GLY A 344 10.98 -6.99 9.79
N LEU A 345 10.97 -5.66 9.61
CA LEU A 345 9.77 -4.84 9.32
C LEU A 345 9.69 -4.59 7.80
N HIS A 346 9.72 -5.66 7.02
CA HIS A 346 9.85 -5.61 5.56
C HIS A 346 8.62 -5.01 4.87
N HIS A 347 8.78 -4.47 3.67
CA HIS A 347 7.65 -4.18 2.79
C HIS A 347 7.17 -5.48 2.13
N GLY A 348 6.38 -6.28 2.86
CA GLY A 348 5.93 -7.60 2.43
C GLY A 348 6.68 -8.74 3.10
N GLY A 349 6.45 -9.96 2.65
CA GLY A 349 7.15 -11.15 3.17
C GLY A 349 6.73 -11.57 4.58
N HIS A 350 5.46 -11.37 4.94
CA HIS A 350 4.93 -11.75 6.24
C HIS A 350 3.74 -12.69 6.09
N SER A 351 3.62 -13.66 6.99
CA SER A 351 2.34 -14.30 7.28
C SER A 351 1.34 -13.29 7.86
N GLU A 352 0.04 -13.57 7.74
CA GLU A 352 -0.98 -12.73 8.37
C GLU A 352 -0.83 -12.71 9.92
N SER A 353 -0.20 -13.75 10.49
CA SER A 353 0.12 -13.80 11.91
C SER A 353 1.30 -12.89 12.27
N GLU A 354 2.37 -12.89 11.47
CA GLU A 354 3.52 -11.99 11.66
C GLU A 354 3.13 -10.52 11.44
N GLN A 355 2.30 -10.24 10.43
CA GLN A 355 1.69 -8.92 10.23
C GLN A 355 1.00 -8.45 11.52
N ALA A 356 0.17 -9.31 12.12
CA ALA A 356 -0.57 -8.99 13.33
C ALA A 356 0.33 -8.60 14.51
N GLU A 357 1.37 -9.39 14.77
CA GLU A 357 2.30 -9.11 15.86
C GLU A 357 3.14 -7.85 15.61
N LYS A 358 3.65 -7.68 14.39
CA LYS A 358 4.54 -6.56 14.08
C LYS A 358 3.78 -5.24 14.05
N VAL A 359 2.58 -5.18 13.47
CA VAL A 359 1.75 -3.96 13.47
C VAL A 359 1.29 -3.62 14.90
N LEU A 360 1.02 -4.61 15.75
CA LEU A 360 0.75 -4.35 17.17
C LEU A 360 1.96 -3.70 17.86
N THR A 361 3.18 -4.13 17.56
CA THR A 361 4.41 -3.48 18.07
C THR A 361 4.53 -2.03 17.59
N LEU A 362 4.27 -1.75 16.30
CA LEU A 362 4.26 -0.37 15.79
C LEU A 362 3.23 0.50 16.54
N TRP A 363 2.03 -0.03 16.79
CA TRP A 363 1.02 0.65 17.61
C TRP A 363 1.51 0.91 19.04
N GLN A 364 2.17 -0.07 19.67
CA GLN A 364 2.74 0.08 21.02
C GLN A 364 3.83 1.16 21.07
N ASP A 365 4.65 1.29 20.02
CA ASP A 365 5.61 2.38 19.91
C ASP A 365 4.95 3.75 19.84
N ILE A 366 3.94 3.90 18.97
CA ILE A 366 3.13 5.12 18.86
C ILE A 366 2.50 5.48 20.21
N ALA A 367 1.88 4.51 20.87
CA ALA A 367 1.17 4.72 22.12
C ALA A 367 2.12 5.07 23.28
N SER A 368 3.25 4.37 23.40
CA SER A 368 4.21 4.56 24.49
C SER A 368 5.09 5.80 24.32
N LEU A 369 5.24 6.32 23.11
CA LEU A 369 5.82 7.65 22.86
C LEU A 369 4.85 8.78 23.18
N ASP A 370 3.61 8.49 23.58
CA ASP A 370 2.57 9.47 23.89
C ASP A 370 2.32 10.44 22.72
N LEU A 371 2.20 9.88 21.51
CA LEU A 371 1.76 10.61 20.33
C LEU A 371 0.24 10.86 20.39
N ALA A 372 -0.26 11.73 19.51
CA ALA A 372 -1.69 12.04 19.45
C ALA A 372 -2.53 10.81 19.04
N GLY A 373 -1.90 9.81 18.42
CA GLY A 373 -2.43 8.48 18.17
C GLY A 373 -1.94 7.93 16.84
N GLY A 374 -2.60 6.89 16.37
CA GLY A 374 -2.25 6.19 15.13
C GLY A 374 -3.49 5.68 14.40
N MET A 375 -3.39 5.54 13.08
CA MET A 375 -4.41 4.89 12.27
C MET A 375 -3.81 3.77 11.42
N VAL A 376 -4.34 2.56 11.62
CA VAL A 376 -3.86 1.37 10.91
C VAL A 376 -4.28 1.45 9.45
N PHE A 377 -3.34 1.24 8.54
CA PHE A 377 -3.59 1.02 7.13
C PHE A 377 -3.69 -0.49 6.87
N ALA A 378 -4.85 -1.05 6.49
CA ALA A 378 -6.16 -0.42 6.19
C ALA A 378 -7.35 -1.34 6.54
N LEU A 379 -8.60 -0.93 6.26
CA LEU A 379 -9.80 -1.74 6.50
C LEU A 379 -9.74 -3.12 5.81
N MET A 380 -9.35 -3.19 4.54
CA MET A 380 -9.30 -4.42 3.75
C MET A 380 -8.13 -4.42 2.79
N ASP A 381 -7.81 -5.60 2.26
CA ASP A 381 -6.89 -5.77 1.13
C ASP A 381 -7.46 -5.11 -0.14
N GLU A 382 -6.59 -4.47 -0.93
CA GLU A 382 -6.98 -3.57 -2.02
C GLU A 382 -6.33 -3.99 -3.35
N TRP A 383 -7.02 -4.83 -4.13
CA TRP A 383 -6.48 -5.45 -5.37
C TRP A 383 -6.14 -4.45 -6.50
N PHE A 384 -6.62 -3.21 -6.43
CA PHE A 384 -6.31 -2.21 -7.46
C PHE A 384 -4.90 -1.63 -7.30
N LYS A 385 -4.29 -1.81 -6.13
CA LYS A 385 -3.00 -1.18 -5.80
C LYS A 385 -1.86 -1.85 -6.55
N ARG A 386 -0.72 -1.14 -6.60
CA ARG A 386 0.47 -1.55 -7.33
C ARG A 386 1.74 -1.12 -6.63
N ASN A 387 2.73 -1.98 -6.63
CA ASN A 387 4.08 -1.74 -6.15
C ASN A 387 5.08 -1.63 -7.32
N TRP A 388 6.12 -0.81 -7.13
CA TRP A 388 7.17 -0.56 -8.13
C TRP A 388 7.91 -1.81 -8.62
N LEU A 389 7.94 -2.89 -7.84
CA LEU A 389 8.63 -4.12 -8.19
C LEU A 389 7.85 -4.97 -9.20
N PHE A 390 6.51 -4.90 -9.17
CA PHE A 390 5.63 -5.78 -9.93
C PHE A 390 4.79 -5.05 -10.98
N MET A 391 4.54 -3.74 -10.81
CA MET A 391 3.65 -2.95 -11.67
C MET A 391 3.99 -2.97 -13.16
N GLU A 392 5.27 -3.15 -13.50
CA GLU A 392 5.73 -3.21 -14.89
C GLU A 392 5.41 -4.54 -15.56
N TRP A 393 5.09 -5.60 -14.81
CA TRP A 393 4.80 -6.95 -15.35
C TRP A 393 3.32 -7.21 -15.52
N GLU A 394 2.48 -6.29 -15.06
CA GLU A 394 1.03 -6.41 -15.03
C GLU A 394 0.41 -5.64 -16.20
N VAL A 395 -0.78 -6.06 -16.63
CA VAL A 395 -1.50 -5.34 -17.68
C VAL A 395 -2.10 -4.05 -17.09
N PRO A 396 -1.74 -2.85 -17.62
CA PRO A 396 -2.26 -1.59 -17.09
C PRO A 396 -3.78 -1.55 -17.05
N GLY A 397 -4.34 -1.18 -15.90
CA GLY A 397 -5.79 -1.08 -15.71
C GLY A 397 -6.51 -2.41 -15.50
N ARG A 398 -5.78 -3.53 -15.30
CA ARG A 398 -6.38 -4.84 -15.00
C ARG A 398 -6.20 -5.32 -13.56
N ASN A 399 -5.40 -4.62 -12.75
CA ASN A 399 -5.13 -4.94 -11.34
C ASN A 399 -6.38 -5.29 -10.53
N PRO A 400 -7.48 -4.51 -10.55
CA PRO A 400 -8.62 -4.80 -9.69
C PRO A 400 -9.23 -6.20 -9.90
N PHE A 401 -9.01 -6.83 -11.05
CA PHE A 401 -9.70 -8.07 -11.44
C PHE A 401 -9.01 -9.33 -10.92
N TRP A 402 -7.82 -9.25 -10.34
CA TRP A 402 -7.14 -10.40 -9.76
C TRP A 402 -6.30 -9.94 -8.56
N HIS A 403 -5.83 -10.87 -7.74
CA HIS A 403 -5.09 -10.52 -6.53
C HIS A 403 -3.64 -10.93 -6.69
N ASN A 404 -2.75 -9.95 -6.83
CA ASN A 404 -1.33 -10.23 -6.92
C ASN A 404 -0.75 -10.42 -5.51
N ILE A 405 -0.68 -11.67 -5.05
CA ILE A 405 -0.09 -11.99 -3.73
C ILE A 405 1.41 -11.64 -3.66
N LEU A 406 2.08 -11.43 -4.80
CA LEU A 406 3.45 -10.92 -4.80
C LEU A 406 3.50 -9.44 -4.41
N ASP A 407 2.46 -8.67 -4.74
CA ASP A 407 2.40 -7.24 -4.51
C ASP A 407 2.07 -6.92 -3.04
N PRO A 408 3.00 -6.32 -2.27
CA PRO A 408 2.73 -5.94 -0.89
C PRO A 408 1.61 -4.90 -0.76
N GLU A 409 1.42 -4.02 -1.75
CA GLU A 409 0.43 -2.94 -1.69
C GLU A 409 -1.00 -3.45 -1.66
N GLU A 410 -1.27 -4.64 -2.18
CA GLU A 410 -2.60 -5.24 -2.16
C GLU A 410 -2.96 -5.88 -0.80
N ASN A 411 -2.01 -6.02 0.15
CA ASN A 411 -2.09 -7.01 1.25
C ASN A 411 -2.06 -6.44 2.70
N TYR A 412 -2.57 -5.22 2.93
CA TYR A 412 -2.52 -4.53 4.23
C TYR A 412 -3.71 -4.77 5.18
N GLY A 413 -4.83 -5.26 4.66
CA GLY A 413 -6.14 -5.13 5.29
C GLY A 413 -6.31 -5.80 6.65
N LEU A 414 -7.18 -5.26 7.49
CA LEU A 414 -7.78 -6.01 8.61
C LEU A 414 -8.70 -7.13 8.11
N LEU A 415 -9.30 -6.93 6.95
CA LEU A 415 -10.06 -7.90 6.19
C LEU A 415 -9.22 -8.41 5.02
N ALA A 416 -8.99 -9.73 5.00
CA ALA A 416 -8.53 -10.40 3.79
C ALA A 416 -9.64 -10.39 2.76
N ALA A 417 -9.34 -9.88 1.57
CA ALA A 417 -10.20 -10.01 0.39
C ALA A 417 -9.59 -11.09 -0.51
N THR A 418 -10.14 -12.30 -0.45
CA THR A 418 -9.57 -13.48 -1.12
C THR A 418 -10.51 -14.00 -2.19
N ALA A 419 -10.00 -14.85 -3.08
CA ALA A 419 -10.83 -15.62 -4.00
C ALA A 419 -12.01 -16.30 -3.27
N ARG A 420 -13.18 -16.35 -3.90
CA ARG A 420 -14.32 -17.10 -3.38
C ARG A 420 -13.99 -18.59 -3.38
N GLU A 421 -14.32 -19.28 -2.29
CA GLU A 421 -14.01 -20.72 -2.13
C GLU A 421 -12.50 -20.99 -2.31
N ALA A 422 -11.66 -20.03 -1.89
CA ALA A 422 -10.21 -20.14 -1.95
C ALA A 422 -9.71 -21.41 -1.27
N PHE A 423 -8.88 -22.15 -1.99
CA PHE A 423 -8.17 -23.31 -1.46
C PHE A 423 -7.24 -22.87 -0.33
N ARG A 424 -7.06 -23.76 0.64
CA ARG A 424 -6.08 -23.59 1.70
C ARG A 424 -4.92 -24.52 1.44
N LEU A 425 -3.71 -24.00 1.60
CA LEU A 425 -2.52 -24.86 1.54
C LEU A 425 -2.46 -25.69 2.82
N ASP A 426 -3.01 -26.90 2.81
CA ASP A 426 -3.13 -27.75 4.00
C ASP A 426 -2.65 -29.20 3.80
N GLY A 427 -2.25 -29.54 2.56
CA GLY A 427 -1.69 -30.84 2.20
C GLY A 427 -2.73 -31.97 2.13
N LYS A 428 -4.04 -31.65 2.07
CA LYS A 428 -5.12 -32.64 2.03
C LYS A 428 -5.84 -32.65 0.69
N ALA A 429 -6.52 -33.77 0.41
CA ALA A 429 -7.23 -33.97 -0.86
C ALA A 429 -8.70 -33.47 -0.85
N GLY A 430 -9.22 -32.98 0.28
CA GLY A 430 -10.64 -32.70 0.46
C GLY A 430 -11.19 -31.67 -0.54
N GLU A 431 -10.51 -30.52 -0.68
CA GLU A 431 -10.89 -29.46 -1.64
C GLU A 431 -10.73 -29.92 -3.11
N TRP A 432 -10.01 -31.02 -3.33
CA TRP A 432 -9.68 -31.57 -4.64
C TRP A 432 -10.62 -32.67 -5.12
N GLU A 433 -11.61 -33.11 -4.34
CA GLU A 433 -12.49 -34.24 -4.68
C GLU A 433 -13.25 -34.02 -6.00
N GLY A 434 -13.69 -32.78 -6.26
CA GLY A 434 -14.40 -32.39 -7.49
C GLY A 434 -13.51 -31.99 -8.67
N ILE A 435 -12.21 -31.87 -8.47
CA ILE A 435 -11.27 -31.41 -9.51
C ILE A 435 -10.86 -32.60 -10.40
N PRO A 436 -10.98 -32.49 -11.74
CA PRO A 436 -10.61 -33.58 -12.65
C PRO A 436 -9.09 -33.82 -12.67
N PHE A 437 -8.71 -35.05 -13.00
CA PHE A 437 -7.30 -35.39 -13.25
C PHE A 437 -6.84 -34.82 -14.59
N LEU A 438 -5.72 -34.08 -14.58
CA LEU A 438 -4.97 -33.78 -15.79
C LEU A 438 -4.15 -34.99 -16.25
N LEU A 439 -3.62 -35.73 -15.27
CA LEU A 439 -2.92 -36.99 -15.47
C LEU A 439 -3.39 -37.99 -14.43
N GLN A 440 -3.70 -39.20 -14.86
CA GLN A 440 -3.97 -40.33 -13.98
C GLN A 440 -3.24 -41.56 -14.52
N GLY A 441 -2.31 -42.09 -13.73
CA GLY A 441 -1.66 -43.37 -13.97
C GLY A 441 -1.64 -44.21 -12.69
N ASP A 442 -1.08 -45.41 -12.77
CA ASP A 442 -1.17 -46.40 -11.68
C ASP A 442 -0.49 -45.94 -10.37
N ALA A 443 0.62 -45.22 -10.47
CA ALA A 443 1.44 -44.78 -9.32
C ALA A 443 1.62 -43.25 -9.24
N ARG A 444 0.98 -42.49 -10.13
CA ARG A 444 1.04 -41.03 -10.10
C ARG A 444 -0.19 -40.36 -10.68
N PHE A 445 -0.50 -39.18 -10.19
CA PHE A 445 -1.50 -38.30 -10.77
C PHE A 445 -1.09 -36.84 -10.65
N LEU A 446 -1.69 -36.01 -11.50
CA LEU A 446 -1.66 -34.56 -11.40
C LEU A 446 -3.08 -34.01 -11.57
N LYS A 447 -3.49 -33.13 -10.66
CA LYS A 447 -4.63 -32.23 -10.81
C LYS A 447 -4.14 -30.79 -10.82
N ALA A 448 -4.89 -29.91 -11.46
CA ALA A 448 -4.64 -28.48 -11.39
C ALA A 448 -5.95 -27.70 -11.25
N HIS A 449 -5.86 -26.57 -10.57
CA HIS A 449 -6.95 -25.61 -10.36
C HIS A 449 -6.39 -24.19 -10.44
N ALA A 450 -7.24 -23.21 -10.70
CA ALA A 450 -6.86 -21.81 -10.83
C ALA A 450 -7.95 -20.93 -10.21
N ASP A 451 -7.50 -19.92 -9.48
CA ASP A 451 -8.34 -18.88 -8.91
C ASP A 451 -7.69 -17.50 -9.19
N PRO A 452 -8.33 -16.38 -8.78
CA PRO A 452 -7.75 -15.05 -8.96
C PRO A 452 -6.38 -14.79 -8.30
N GLU A 453 -5.90 -15.68 -7.43
CA GLU A 453 -4.65 -15.52 -6.66
C GLU A 453 -3.53 -16.45 -7.17
N TYR A 454 -3.86 -17.71 -7.51
CA TYR A 454 -2.88 -18.76 -7.76
C TYR A 454 -3.25 -19.74 -8.89
N LEU A 455 -2.20 -20.35 -9.45
CA LEU A 455 -2.25 -21.69 -10.02
C LEU A 455 -1.99 -22.72 -8.91
N TRP A 456 -2.93 -23.65 -8.72
CA TRP A 456 -2.83 -24.74 -7.76
C TRP A 456 -2.52 -26.07 -8.46
N LEU A 457 -1.66 -26.89 -7.87
CA LEU A 457 -1.32 -28.23 -8.33
C LEU A 457 -1.44 -29.24 -7.19
N LEU A 458 -2.07 -30.39 -7.46
CA LEU A 458 -2.04 -31.55 -6.58
C LEU A 458 -1.37 -32.71 -7.28
N TYR A 459 -0.24 -33.14 -6.73
CA TYR A 459 0.57 -34.20 -7.28
C TYR A 459 0.71 -35.36 -6.28
N ARG A 460 0.60 -36.57 -6.79
CA ARG A 460 1.07 -37.77 -6.12
C ARG A 460 1.98 -38.52 -7.08
N GLY A 461 3.13 -38.96 -6.60
CA GLY A 461 4.08 -39.74 -7.40
C GLY A 461 5.50 -39.64 -6.83
N PRO A 462 6.51 -40.09 -7.58
CA PRO A 462 7.91 -39.99 -7.16
C PRO A 462 8.34 -38.53 -6.93
N LEU A 463 9.15 -38.31 -5.89
CA LEU A 463 9.85 -37.06 -5.61
C LEU A 463 11.35 -37.19 -5.92
N PRO A 464 12.03 -36.11 -6.36
CA PRO A 464 11.49 -34.78 -6.61
C PRO A 464 10.47 -34.76 -7.76
N LEU A 465 9.38 -34.01 -7.60
CA LEU A 465 8.53 -33.62 -8.71
C LEU A 465 9.38 -32.75 -9.64
N ARG A 466 9.47 -33.15 -10.91
CA ARG A 466 10.08 -32.36 -11.99
C ARG A 466 9.00 -32.04 -13.00
N LEU A 467 8.69 -30.76 -13.11
CA LEU A 467 7.63 -30.26 -13.96
C LEU A 467 8.16 -29.12 -14.82
N TYR A 468 7.99 -29.24 -16.12
CA TYR A 468 8.29 -28.17 -17.07
C TYR A 468 6.99 -27.47 -17.46
N LEU A 469 6.99 -26.15 -17.46
CA LEU A 469 5.83 -25.35 -17.82
C LEU A 469 6.12 -24.52 -19.07
N ASP A 470 5.12 -24.47 -19.95
CA ASP A 470 5.07 -23.72 -21.19
C ASP A 470 3.89 -22.74 -21.11
N THR A 471 4.17 -21.46 -20.99
CA THR A 471 3.18 -20.38 -21.00
C THR A 471 3.14 -19.66 -22.36
N VAL A 472 4.22 -19.70 -23.14
CA VAL A 472 4.34 -18.97 -24.42
C VAL A 472 5.19 -19.74 -25.44
N PRO A 473 4.94 -19.59 -26.76
CA PRO A 473 5.70 -20.30 -27.78
C PRO A 473 7.22 -20.07 -27.71
N GLY A 474 8.00 -21.16 -27.75
CA GLY A 474 9.45 -21.11 -27.73
C GLY A 474 10.02 -21.92 -26.56
N GLY A 475 11.08 -21.43 -25.93
CA GLY A 475 11.67 -22.07 -24.75
C GLY A 475 12.64 -23.20 -25.06
N VAL A 476 13.11 -23.83 -23.97
CA VAL A 476 14.03 -24.97 -24.03
C VAL A 476 13.26 -26.19 -24.49
N ALA A 477 13.65 -26.80 -25.62
CA ALA A 477 13.05 -28.05 -26.09
C ALA A 477 13.40 -29.19 -25.10
N VAL A 478 12.43 -29.60 -24.28
CA VAL A 478 12.61 -30.63 -23.25
C VAL A 478 12.07 -32.00 -23.67
N THR A 479 11.13 -32.02 -24.61
CA THR A 479 10.68 -33.21 -25.33
C THR A 479 10.21 -32.82 -26.73
N GLU A 480 9.99 -33.80 -27.62
CA GLU A 480 9.45 -33.56 -28.95
C GLU A 480 8.12 -32.80 -28.87
N GLY A 481 8.05 -31.66 -29.54
CA GLY A 481 6.85 -30.81 -29.60
C GLY A 481 6.56 -29.98 -28.34
N PHE A 482 7.47 -29.91 -27.37
CA PHE A 482 7.27 -29.12 -26.14
C PHE A 482 8.53 -28.33 -25.77
N GLY A 483 8.41 -27.01 -25.77
CA GLY A 483 9.42 -26.09 -25.28
C GLY A 483 8.97 -25.47 -23.96
N ALA A 484 9.89 -25.31 -23.02
CA ALA A 484 9.57 -24.81 -21.68
C ALA A 484 10.44 -23.62 -21.32
N GLU A 485 9.83 -22.60 -20.74
CA GLU A 485 10.49 -21.43 -20.17
C GLU A 485 10.46 -21.42 -18.65
N PHE A 486 9.74 -22.36 -18.02
CA PHE A 486 9.84 -22.61 -16.58
C PHE A 486 10.15 -24.07 -16.25
N PHE A 487 10.94 -24.25 -15.19
CA PHE A 487 11.23 -25.56 -14.62
C PHE A 487 10.99 -25.53 -13.10
N LEU A 488 10.02 -26.32 -12.67
CA LEU A 488 9.66 -26.53 -11.27
C LEU A 488 10.27 -27.85 -10.78
N GLU A 489 11.08 -27.78 -9.72
CA GLU A 489 11.53 -28.95 -8.97
C GLU A 489 11.10 -28.84 -7.52
N VAL A 490 10.39 -29.84 -6.98
CA VAL A 490 9.95 -29.87 -5.57
C VAL A 490 10.26 -31.23 -4.96
N ASN A 491 10.96 -31.25 -3.84
CA ASN A 491 11.23 -32.44 -3.04
C ASN A 491 10.56 -32.32 -1.66
N ALA A 492 10.86 -33.25 -0.74
CA ALA A 492 10.24 -33.27 0.58
C ALA A 492 10.62 -32.08 1.48
N GLU A 493 11.78 -31.47 1.24
CA GLU A 493 12.36 -30.42 2.09
C GLU A 493 12.29 -29.02 1.46
N GLY A 494 12.27 -28.93 0.13
CA GLY A 494 12.25 -27.64 -0.56
C GLY A 494 11.88 -27.76 -2.03
N GLY A 495 11.67 -26.61 -2.66
CA GLY A 495 11.42 -26.54 -4.10
C GLY A 495 11.97 -25.27 -4.71
N ARG A 496 11.98 -25.24 -6.05
CA ARG A 496 12.48 -24.11 -6.82
C ARG A 496 11.76 -24.04 -8.16
N LEU A 497 11.33 -22.84 -8.54
CA LEU A 497 10.86 -22.47 -9.87
C LEU A 497 11.96 -21.67 -10.56
N LEU A 498 12.51 -22.22 -11.64
CA LEU A 498 13.51 -21.56 -12.47
C LEU A 498 12.87 -21.02 -13.74
N VAL A 499 13.43 -19.94 -14.28
CA VAL A 499 13.01 -19.29 -15.53
C VAL A 499 14.10 -19.43 -16.59
N GLU A 500 13.73 -19.60 -17.84
CA GLU A 500 14.68 -19.61 -18.96
C GLU A 500 15.34 -18.23 -19.11
N LYS A 501 16.67 -18.22 -19.30
CA LYS A 501 17.48 -17.00 -19.28
C LYS A 501 17.05 -15.92 -20.29
N GLY A 502 16.61 -16.30 -21.48
CA GLY A 502 16.08 -15.38 -22.49
C GLY A 502 14.79 -14.71 -22.05
N TYR A 503 13.90 -15.47 -21.40
CA TYR A 503 12.61 -15.01 -20.90
C TYR A 503 12.70 -14.19 -19.61
N TYR A 504 13.72 -14.41 -18.79
CA TYR A 504 13.96 -13.65 -17.56
C TYR A 504 13.96 -12.12 -17.82
N PRO A 505 13.09 -11.32 -17.14
CA PRO A 505 12.92 -9.90 -17.44
C PRO A 505 14.11 -9.00 -17.07
N PHE A 506 15.08 -9.53 -16.31
CA PHE A 506 16.23 -8.76 -15.83
C PHE A 506 17.54 -9.26 -16.44
N GLN A 507 18.49 -8.33 -16.52
CA GLN A 507 19.89 -8.60 -16.80
C GLN A 507 20.74 -8.03 -15.66
N GLU A 508 21.65 -8.84 -15.13
CA GLU A 508 22.65 -8.33 -14.20
C GLU A 508 23.72 -7.55 -14.97
N LEU A 509 23.96 -6.31 -14.54
CA LEU A 509 24.98 -5.40 -15.03
C LEU A 509 25.79 -4.86 -13.84
N ASP A 510 26.87 -4.12 -14.12
CA ASP A 510 27.69 -3.47 -13.09
C ASP A 510 28.07 -2.03 -13.50
N HIS A 511 28.45 -1.22 -12.51
CA HIS A 511 28.97 0.14 -12.74
C HIS A 511 30.51 0.17 -12.90
N GLY A 512 31.12 -0.90 -13.42
CA GLY A 512 32.53 -0.97 -13.76
C GLY A 512 33.48 -1.36 -12.64
N LEU A 513 32.97 -1.62 -11.43
CA LEU A 513 33.75 -2.06 -10.26
C LEU A 513 33.06 -3.26 -9.57
N PRO A 514 33.82 -4.19 -8.96
CA PRO A 514 33.24 -5.27 -8.16
C PRO A 514 32.36 -4.72 -7.02
N GLY A 515 31.19 -5.33 -6.78
CA GLY A 515 30.26 -4.90 -5.73
C GLY A 515 29.30 -3.78 -6.17
N THR A 516 29.31 -3.41 -7.45
CA THR A 516 28.41 -2.40 -8.03
C THR A 516 27.38 -3.00 -8.97
N GLU A 517 27.11 -4.30 -8.82
CA GLU A 517 26.14 -5.03 -9.60
C GLU A 517 24.72 -4.48 -9.35
N TYR A 518 23.86 -4.51 -10.37
CA TYR A 518 22.45 -4.15 -10.26
C TYR A 518 21.61 -4.95 -11.26
N LEU A 519 20.32 -5.15 -10.96
CA LEU A 519 19.37 -5.76 -11.90
C LEU A 519 18.78 -4.70 -12.83
N HIS A 520 19.16 -4.76 -14.10
CA HIS A 520 18.58 -3.94 -15.15
C HIS A 520 17.31 -4.58 -15.71
N PHE A 521 16.19 -3.86 -15.62
CA PHE A 521 14.93 -4.29 -16.22
C PHE A 521 14.98 -4.13 -17.74
N ARG A 522 14.76 -5.22 -18.47
CA ARG A 522 14.85 -5.27 -19.94
C ARG A 522 13.53 -4.90 -20.63
N GLY A 523 12.45 -4.73 -19.88
CA GLY A 523 11.09 -4.70 -20.42
C GLY A 523 10.64 -6.07 -20.92
N ALA A 524 9.62 -6.09 -21.78
CA ALA A 524 9.04 -7.32 -22.30
C ALA A 524 10.07 -8.23 -23.00
N THR A 525 10.05 -9.52 -22.68
CA THR A 525 11.01 -10.53 -23.13
C THR A 525 10.33 -11.68 -23.88
N ARG A 526 11.13 -12.53 -24.54
CA ARG A 526 10.68 -13.78 -25.18
C ARG A 526 11.61 -14.92 -24.76
N PRO A 527 11.10 -16.16 -24.63
CA PRO A 527 11.96 -17.27 -24.29
C PRO A 527 12.91 -17.61 -25.45
N GLY A 528 14.12 -17.98 -25.08
CA GLY A 528 15.15 -18.52 -25.95
C GLY A 528 15.33 -20.02 -25.76
N SER A 529 16.56 -20.50 -25.97
CA SER A 529 17.00 -21.87 -25.69
C SER A 529 18.14 -21.90 -24.66
N GLY A 530 18.22 -20.86 -23.82
CA GLY A 530 19.22 -20.74 -22.77
C GLY A 530 18.96 -21.69 -21.59
N PRO A 531 19.86 -21.70 -20.61
CA PRO A 531 19.65 -22.48 -19.40
C PRO A 531 18.50 -21.91 -18.55
N PHE A 532 17.89 -22.77 -17.73
CA PHE A 532 17.05 -22.35 -16.62
C PHE A 532 17.92 -21.71 -15.53
N VAL A 533 17.53 -20.52 -15.07
CA VAL A 533 18.26 -19.71 -14.09
C VAL A 533 17.33 -19.30 -12.94
N PRO A 534 17.89 -18.95 -11.76
CA PRO A 534 17.10 -18.43 -10.65
C PRO A 534 16.41 -17.13 -11.03
N PHE A 535 15.16 -16.96 -10.60
CA PHE A 535 14.41 -15.72 -10.76
C PHE A 535 14.78 -14.77 -9.62
N LEU A 536 15.75 -13.88 -9.83
CA LEU A 536 16.21 -12.91 -8.83
C LEU A 536 15.42 -11.60 -8.92
N LEU A 537 15.21 -10.95 -7.77
CA LEU A 537 14.64 -9.61 -7.63
C LEU A 537 15.54 -8.75 -6.76
N GLU A 538 15.55 -7.43 -7.00
CA GLU A 538 16.34 -6.43 -6.27
C GLU A 538 15.40 -5.38 -5.62
N PRO A 539 14.79 -5.71 -4.46
CA PRO A 539 13.93 -4.77 -3.75
C PRO A 539 14.66 -3.57 -3.13
N ASN A 540 15.90 -3.76 -2.65
CA ASN A 540 16.73 -2.66 -2.15
C ASN A 540 17.84 -2.40 -3.15
N ARG A 541 17.80 -1.25 -3.81
CA ARG A 541 18.89 -0.80 -4.66
C ARG A 541 20.08 -0.37 -3.81
N ARG A 542 21.29 -0.48 -4.35
CA ARG A 542 22.48 0.08 -3.72
C ARG A 542 22.32 1.60 -3.60
N ARG A 543 22.67 2.16 -2.44
CA ARG A 543 22.66 3.62 -2.16
C ARG A 543 24.01 4.06 -1.62
N THR A 544 24.34 5.34 -1.78
CA THR A 544 25.51 5.96 -1.14
C THR A 544 25.04 7.11 -0.25
N GLY A 545 25.39 7.09 1.03
CA GLY A 545 25.12 8.18 1.97
C GLY A 545 25.95 9.42 1.69
N ARG A 546 25.57 10.55 2.30
CA ARG A 546 26.23 11.86 2.13
C ARG A 546 27.66 11.86 2.68
N ASP A 547 27.89 11.07 3.71
CA ASP A 547 29.20 10.81 4.31
C ASP A 547 30.05 9.84 3.47
N GLY A 548 29.52 9.32 2.36
CA GLY A 548 30.15 8.29 1.55
C GLY A 548 30.01 6.88 2.12
N THR A 549 29.14 6.62 3.10
CA THR A 549 28.82 5.24 3.47
C THR A 549 28.15 4.53 2.29
N ASP A 550 28.59 3.30 2.00
CA ASP A 550 27.99 2.45 0.97
C ASP A 550 26.93 1.54 1.59
N TYR A 551 25.70 1.59 1.06
CA TYR A 551 24.61 0.71 1.46
C TYR A 551 24.38 -0.29 0.31
N PRO A 552 24.82 -1.55 0.47
CA PRO A 552 24.78 -2.52 -0.62
C PRO A 552 23.34 -2.85 -1.02
N ARG A 553 23.17 -3.23 -2.29
CA ARG A 553 21.89 -3.76 -2.77
C ARG A 553 21.50 -5.01 -1.98
N ILE A 554 20.21 -5.31 -1.92
CA ILE A 554 19.69 -6.58 -1.41
C ILE A 554 18.89 -7.25 -2.51
N VAL A 555 19.20 -8.53 -2.78
CA VAL A 555 18.47 -9.37 -3.73
C VAL A 555 17.92 -10.61 -3.05
N TYR A 556 16.84 -11.14 -3.58
CA TYR A 556 16.31 -12.44 -3.20
C TYR A 556 15.86 -13.23 -4.42
N GLU A 557 15.70 -14.53 -4.25
CA GLU A 557 15.18 -15.39 -5.29
C GLU A 557 13.67 -15.57 -5.12
N LEU A 558 12.89 -15.05 -6.08
CA LEU A 558 11.45 -15.23 -6.13
C LEU A 558 11.05 -16.71 -6.28
N GLY A 559 11.80 -17.43 -7.11
CA GLY A 559 11.56 -18.84 -7.44
C GLY A 559 11.84 -19.84 -6.32
N GLN A 560 12.46 -19.43 -5.20
CA GLN A 560 12.71 -20.33 -4.08
C GLN A 560 11.40 -20.66 -3.36
N LEU A 561 11.00 -21.93 -3.36
CA LEU A 561 9.72 -22.36 -2.79
C LEU A 561 9.87 -22.82 -1.34
N ARG A 562 8.97 -22.36 -0.48
CA ARG A 562 8.97 -22.68 0.94
C ARG A 562 7.86 -23.67 1.28
N ARG A 563 8.24 -24.71 2.04
CA ARG A 563 7.29 -25.63 2.66
C ARG A 563 6.54 -24.94 3.79
N GLY A 564 5.23 -25.12 3.87
CA GLY A 564 4.41 -24.59 4.95
C GLY A 564 2.94 -24.98 4.81
N LEU A 565 2.10 -24.39 5.68
CA LEU A 565 0.65 -24.61 5.70
C LEU A 565 -0.02 -23.28 6.06
N ASP A 566 -1.24 -23.07 5.56
CA ASP A 566 -2.09 -21.99 6.01
C ASP A 566 -2.66 -22.32 7.41
N PRO A 567 -2.40 -21.51 8.45
CA PRO A 567 -2.98 -21.73 9.78
C PRO A 567 -4.50 -21.60 9.77
N GLU A 568 -5.19 -22.19 10.74
CA GLU A 568 -6.64 -22.03 10.85
C GLU A 568 -7.02 -20.55 11.00
N GLY A 569 -7.92 -20.08 10.13
CA GLY A 569 -8.39 -18.70 10.14
C GLY A 569 -7.36 -17.67 9.66
N ALA A 570 -6.21 -18.09 9.13
CA ALA A 570 -5.16 -17.22 8.62
C ALA A 570 -4.51 -17.77 7.34
N ARG A 571 -3.68 -16.95 6.68
CA ARG A 571 -2.85 -17.35 5.54
C ARG A 571 -1.37 -17.13 5.87
N ASP A 572 -0.52 -18.06 5.45
CA ASP A 572 0.92 -17.82 5.34
C ASP A 572 1.28 -17.74 3.85
N PRO A 573 1.18 -16.55 3.22
CA PRO A 573 1.37 -16.42 1.79
C PRO A 573 2.79 -16.79 1.37
N MET A 574 3.76 -16.85 2.31
CA MET A 574 5.13 -17.30 2.07
C MET A 574 5.25 -18.81 1.87
N ALA A 575 4.26 -19.60 2.27
CA ALA A 575 4.24 -21.04 2.03
C ALA A 575 3.74 -21.33 0.60
N ASP A 576 4.54 -22.04 -0.19
CA ASP A 576 4.24 -22.36 -1.60
C ASP A 576 3.80 -23.81 -1.79
N PHE A 577 4.22 -24.72 -0.90
CA PHE A 577 3.82 -26.12 -0.98
C PHE A 577 3.67 -26.81 0.39
N ALA A 578 2.83 -27.84 0.39
CA ALA A 578 2.59 -28.73 1.52
C ALA A 578 2.79 -30.19 1.08
N LEU A 579 3.45 -30.98 1.92
CA LEU A 579 3.56 -32.42 1.75
C LEU A 579 2.77 -33.11 2.87
N GLY A 580 1.61 -33.67 2.50
CA GLY A 580 0.72 -34.40 3.40
C GLY A 580 1.22 -35.81 3.73
N GLU A 581 0.57 -36.45 4.72
CA GLU A 581 1.00 -37.73 5.30
C GLU A 581 1.06 -38.89 4.27
N ASP A 582 0.22 -38.85 3.24
CA ASP A 582 0.17 -39.88 2.18
C ASP A 582 1.10 -39.60 0.98
N GLY A 583 2.12 -38.74 1.16
CA GLY A 583 2.99 -38.30 0.07
C GLY A 583 2.27 -37.44 -0.98
N LEU A 584 1.18 -36.80 -0.57
CA LEU A 584 0.40 -35.88 -1.39
C LEU A 584 1.07 -34.51 -1.38
N LEU A 585 1.50 -34.05 -2.54
CA LEU A 585 2.16 -32.77 -2.72
C LEU A 585 1.14 -31.75 -3.26
N GLU A 586 0.78 -30.79 -2.43
CA GLU A 586 -0.05 -29.64 -2.81
C GLU A 586 0.85 -28.42 -3.01
N ILE A 587 0.69 -27.72 -4.13
CA ILE A 587 1.50 -26.56 -4.50
C ILE A 587 0.57 -25.43 -4.93
N ARG A 588 0.89 -24.20 -4.54
CA ARG A 588 0.33 -22.98 -5.11
C ARG A 588 1.42 -22.12 -5.71
N ILE A 589 1.15 -21.51 -6.86
CA ILE A 589 2.09 -20.66 -7.58
C ILE A 589 1.36 -19.34 -7.87
N PRO A 590 1.78 -18.22 -7.25
CA PRO A 590 1.28 -16.90 -7.62
C PRO A 590 1.47 -16.66 -9.12
N TRP A 591 0.46 -16.09 -9.78
CA TRP A 591 0.46 -15.87 -11.22
C TRP A 591 1.71 -15.12 -11.74
N GLY A 592 2.15 -14.11 -11.00
CA GLY A 592 3.34 -13.33 -11.34
C GLY A 592 4.66 -14.13 -11.34
N MET A 593 4.75 -15.27 -10.63
CA MET A 593 5.93 -16.14 -10.67
C MET A 593 6.08 -16.86 -12.02
N LEU A 594 4.98 -17.00 -12.75
CA LEU A 594 4.93 -17.55 -14.12
C LEU A 594 4.84 -16.42 -15.17
N LEU A 595 5.07 -15.17 -14.77
CA LEU A 595 4.94 -14.00 -15.63
C LEU A 595 3.57 -13.89 -16.32
N ILE A 596 2.52 -14.41 -15.69
CA ILE A 596 1.14 -14.18 -16.11
C ILE A 596 0.75 -12.77 -15.66
N ALA A 597 0.60 -11.87 -16.61
CA ALA A 597 0.40 -10.43 -16.40
C ALA A 597 -1.05 -10.07 -16.07
N ASP A 598 -2.01 -10.88 -16.54
CA ASP A 598 -3.41 -10.80 -16.17
C ASP A 598 -4.07 -12.19 -16.33
N PRO A 599 -4.26 -12.95 -15.22
CA PRO A 599 -4.90 -14.26 -15.27
C PRO A 599 -6.38 -14.19 -15.65
N SER A 600 -7.05 -13.05 -15.42
CA SER A 600 -8.47 -12.89 -15.74
C SER A 600 -8.76 -12.89 -17.24
N GLN A 601 -7.77 -12.51 -18.04
CA GLN A 601 -7.82 -12.50 -19.52
C GLN A 601 -6.84 -13.49 -20.16
N ARG A 602 -6.12 -14.28 -19.35
CA ARG A 602 -5.05 -15.19 -19.80
C ARG A 602 -3.98 -14.44 -20.62
N LEU A 603 -3.54 -13.29 -20.11
CA LEU A 603 -2.47 -12.51 -20.71
C LEU A 603 -1.14 -12.80 -20.00
N VAL A 604 -0.12 -13.06 -20.80
CA VAL A 604 1.22 -13.43 -20.34
C VAL A 604 2.24 -12.40 -20.82
N TRP A 605 3.23 -12.11 -19.99
CA TRP A 605 4.38 -11.30 -20.34
C TRP A 605 5.03 -11.79 -21.65
N TYR A 606 5.08 -10.94 -22.67
CA TYR A 606 5.69 -11.31 -23.94
C TYR A 606 6.10 -10.06 -24.72
N ALA A 607 7.22 -10.10 -25.45
CA ALA A 607 7.62 -8.97 -26.28
C ALA A 607 6.90 -9.00 -27.65
N PRO A 608 6.51 -7.86 -28.24
CA PRO A 608 6.59 -6.51 -27.67
C PRO A 608 5.43 -6.18 -26.71
N GLU A 609 4.38 -7.00 -26.70
CA GLU A 609 3.15 -6.79 -25.93
C GLU A 609 2.64 -8.12 -25.36
N PRO A 610 1.88 -8.11 -24.24
CA PRO A 610 1.35 -9.30 -23.62
C PRO A 610 0.60 -10.23 -24.59
N LEU A 611 0.84 -11.53 -24.48
CA LEU A 611 0.25 -12.55 -25.34
C LEU A 611 -0.97 -13.20 -24.67
N SER A 612 -2.08 -13.30 -25.40
CA SER A 612 -3.23 -14.11 -24.98
C SER A 612 -2.99 -15.59 -25.24
N ILE A 613 -3.23 -16.44 -24.24
CA ILE A 613 -2.95 -17.88 -24.29
C ILE A 613 -4.21 -18.72 -24.09
N GLY A 614 -4.21 -19.91 -24.69
CA GLY A 614 -5.30 -20.88 -24.49
C GLY A 614 -5.24 -21.59 -23.14
N GLY A 615 -4.06 -21.70 -22.55
CA GLY A 615 -3.76 -22.40 -21.31
C GLY A 615 -2.25 -22.57 -21.13
N ILE A 616 -1.86 -23.18 -20.01
CA ILE A 616 -0.47 -23.50 -19.69
C ILE A 616 -0.20 -24.94 -20.11
N GLY A 617 0.89 -25.17 -20.84
CA GLY A 617 1.44 -26.49 -21.10
C GLY A 617 2.19 -27.01 -19.88
N LEU A 618 2.02 -28.30 -19.57
CA LEU A 618 2.67 -28.98 -18.46
C LEU A 618 3.31 -30.26 -18.97
N TRP A 619 4.57 -30.51 -18.64
CA TRP A 619 5.22 -31.76 -18.98
C TRP A 619 5.96 -32.37 -17.80
N LEU A 620 5.62 -33.62 -17.49
CA LEU A 620 6.35 -34.46 -16.56
C LEU A 620 7.18 -35.46 -17.35
N PRO A 621 8.45 -35.72 -16.96
CA PRO A 621 9.23 -36.77 -17.58
C PRO A 621 8.50 -38.12 -17.60
N GLY A 622 8.46 -38.72 -18.80
CA GLY A 622 7.77 -39.99 -19.05
C GLY A 622 6.25 -39.88 -19.18
N THR A 623 5.67 -38.70 -19.38
CA THR A 623 4.26 -38.52 -19.80
C THR A 623 4.18 -37.84 -21.17
N PRO A 624 3.05 -37.93 -21.86
CA PRO A 624 2.70 -36.96 -22.89
C PRO A 624 2.63 -35.54 -22.30
N PRO A 625 2.87 -34.49 -23.09
CA PRO A 625 2.52 -33.12 -22.71
C PRO A 625 1.04 -32.98 -22.37
N LEU A 626 0.75 -32.16 -21.37
CA LEU A 626 -0.58 -31.86 -20.87
C LEU A 626 -0.86 -30.37 -21.07
N THR A 627 -2.13 -30.00 -21.06
CA THR A 627 -2.55 -28.59 -21.10
C THR A 627 -3.58 -28.35 -20.00
N PHE A 628 -3.33 -27.32 -19.20
CA PHE A 628 -4.29 -26.79 -18.24
C PHE A 628 -4.87 -25.48 -18.74
N THR A 629 -6.19 -25.32 -18.65
CA THR A 629 -6.89 -24.09 -19.01
C THR A 629 -7.86 -23.71 -17.90
N TRP A 630 -8.17 -22.43 -17.79
CA TRP A 630 -9.08 -21.89 -16.78
C TRP A 630 -10.03 -20.86 -17.42
N PRO A 631 -11.21 -20.63 -16.83
CA PRO A 631 -12.14 -19.63 -17.32
C PRO A 631 -11.57 -18.21 -17.16
N THR A 632 -11.88 -17.33 -18.11
CA THR A 632 -11.64 -15.88 -17.97
C THR A 632 -12.76 -15.24 -17.15
N TRP A 633 -12.51 -14.05 -16.61
CA TRP A 633 -13.50 -13.27 -15.88
C TRP A 633 -13.32 -11.76 -16.07
N GLU A 634 -14.41 -11.02 -15.87
CA GLU A 634 -14.42 -9.55 -15.79
C GLU A 634 -14.72 -9.03 -14.39
N GLU A 635 -15.45 -9.81 -13.58
CA GLU A 635 -15.67 -9.49 -12.17
C GLU A 635 -15.19 -10.69 -11.33
N PRO A 636 -14.16 -10.53 -10.48
CA PRO A 636 -13.70 -11.60 -9.63
C PRO A 636 -14.72 -11.93 -8.54
N ALA A 637 -14.96 -13.22 -8.33
CA ALA A 637 -15.69 -13.66 -7.15
C ALA A 637 -14.74 -13.67 -5.94
N PHE A 638 -15.14 -13.01 -4.86
CA PHE A 638 -14.33 -12.88 -3.65
C PHE A 638 -15.12 -13.17 -2.37
N THR A 639 -14.40 -13.36 -1.27
CA THR A 639 -14.94 -13.40 0.09
C THR A 639 -14.10 -12.53 1.01
N LEU A 640 -14.72 -12.05 2.09
CA LEU A 640 -14.02 -11.28 3.13
C LEU A 640 -13.84 -12.14 4.38
N ARG A 641 -12.64 -12.13 4.96
CA ARG A 641 -12.32 -12.80 6.23
C ARG A 641 -11.53 -11.85 7.12
N LEU A 642 -11.82 -11.84 8.43
CA LEU A 642 -10.99 -11.11 9.40
C LEU A 642 -9.60 -11.74 9.51
N LYS A 643 -8.55 -10.94 9.33
CA LYS A 643 -7.16 -11.36 9.58
C LYS A 643 -6.86 -11.39 11.07
N PRO A 644 -5.83 -12.15 11.51
CA PRO A 644 -5.32 -12.13 12.89
C PRO A 644 -5.10 -10.72 13.46
N LEU A 645 -4.68 -9.75 12.64
CA LEU A 645 -4.46 -8.37 13.04
C LEU A 645 -5.71 -7.73 13.68
N TYR A 646 -6.91 -7.97 13.15
CA TYR A 646 -8.15 -7.49 13.75
C TYR A 646 -8.29 -7.93 15.21
N PHE A 647 -8.03 -9.21 15.47
CA PHE A 647 -8.19 -9.79 16.80
C PHE A 647 -7.13 -9.27 17.78
N ARG A 648 -5.89 -9.11 17.32
CA ARG A 648 -4.79 -8.55 18.12
C ARG A 648 -5.03 -7.09 18.51
N LEU A 649 -5.50 -6.28 17.56
CA LEU A 649 -5.89 -4.89 17.86
C LEU A 649 -7.10 -4.84 18.78
N ARG A 650 -8.07 -5.75 18.62
CA ARG A 650 -9.23 -5.83 19.51
C ARG A 650 -8.85 -6.08 20.96
N GLU A 651 -7.96 -7.03 21.19
CA GLU A 651 -7.42 -7.32 22.52
C GLU A 651 -6.69 -6.10 23.10
N SER A 652 -5.84 -5.45 22.31
CA SER A 652 -5.09 -4.26 22.73
C SER A 652 -5.99 -3.05 23.04
N TRP A 653 -6.96 -2.74 22.17
CA TRP A 653 -7.73 -1.49 22.23
C TRP A 653 -8.94 -1.55 23.15
N ARG A 654 -9.50 -2.72 23.41
CA ARG A 654 -10.59 -2.85 24.40
C ARG A 654 -10.10 -2.93 25.84
N GLY A 655 -8.78 -3.00 26.04
CA GLY A 655 -8.21 -3.58 27.25
C GLY A 655 -8.43 -5.09 27.18
N GLY A 656 -7.34 -5.85 27.12
CA GLY A 656 -7.41 -7.32 27.20
C GLY A 656 -8.11 -7.77 28.50
N PRO A 657 -8.35 -9.07 28.68
CA PRO A 657 -8.89 -9.59 29.94
C PRO A 657 -8.15 -9.06 31.18
#